data_AF-A0A1R3HRM5-F1
#
_entry.id   AF-A0A1R3HRM5-F1
#
_cell.length_a   1.000
_cell.length_b   1.000
_cell.length_c   1.000
_cell.angle_alpha   90.00
_cell.angle_beta   90.00
_cell.angle_gamma   90.00
#
_symmetry.space_group_name_H-M   'P 1'
#
loop_
_entity.id
_entity.type
_entity.pdbx_description
1 polymer ?
#
loop_
_entity_poly.entity_id
_entity_poly.type
_entity_poly.pdbx_seq_one_letter_code
_entity_poly.pdbx_strand_id
1 'polypeptide(L)'
;MGVKDENSYKTLDLFLKIGLDERTARNTIANNKVTANLTAVIHEASLTDGCDRTIGNLLYTVATKYPANAILHRPKLLEYVVSYKIKSPAQLEAAFSFLSNVASENFKQIDFEEACGVGVEVSVEEITQTVNEIFEEKKAVILEQRYRYNVGELLGSVRDKHRWADAKIAKQLVDAKMYELLGERTAADDVKPSKKKEKKEKPAKVENKVAEVTPAPPSEEELNPFSIFPVPEDNIKLHTEVFFSNGSVLRCCNTREMLDKHLRVTGGRVFTRFPPEPNGYLHIGHAKAMFVDFGLAKERGGCCYLRYDDTNPEAEKKEYINHIEEIVQWMGWEPFKITYTSDYFQELYDLAVELIRRGHAYVDHQTPEEIKEYREKKMNSPWRDRPIAESLKLFDDMKSGLIEEGKATIRMKQDMQSDNGNMYDLIAYRIKFTPHPHAGDKWCIYPSYDYAHCIVDSLENITHSLCTLEFETRRASYYWLLHVLGLYQPYVWEYSRLNVTNTVMSKRKLNYIVTNKYVDGWDDPRLMTLAGLRRRGVTSTAINAFVRGIGITRSDCSMIRLDRLEYHIREELNKTAPRVLVVLHPLKVVITNLEASSVMDLDAKKWPDAQEDDKSAFYKVPFSNVVYIERSDFRMKDSKDYYGLAPGKSVLLRYAFPIKCTDVILADDKETVLEIRAEYDPSKSKQKGVLHWVAEPSPGADPLKVEVRLFEKLFNSENPAELDNWLADLNPDSKVVIPAAYAVPALRNAAVGNTFQFERLGYFTVDKDSTAEKLVFNCTVTLKDTYNPLKVLDVLISSKTKVICVISWGVAEIPQIVTNYKEKSIEGLSLGFLITWIIGDLFNLFGCMLESTTLYTMTTSILTAQTVYYSHIYPRLKCRRLCQRGSTEHQPEAVEKAGKHIKNFGVKQVIDADRLSSPIPLPRKSSGRELYYMSARSLSRSHTPTTGSFLAQRMSPPHNGNSVEEPLLSAPISTQSASPTSTKSLLCLVSVLMFIGTLNFQLSAWNNLQMKHEKGFVIQLGRKLLQVFQSAVKSGSGGGSGVGTFLGWAMAAIYMGGRLPQICLNGLNPFMFIFALVGNSTYVASILVNSVDWSIIKPNLPWLVDAGGCVLLDTFILIQFIYFCNWAPQVSEDKQENLSAS
;
A
#
# COMPACT_ATOMS: atom_id res chain seq x y z
N MET A 1 4.07 -40.51 30.85
CA MET A 1 5.07 -39.48 30.50
C MET A 1 4.44 -38.09 30.28
N GLY A 2 3.29 -37.96 29.60
CA GLY A 2 2.77 -36.66 29.11
C GLY A 2 2.52 -35.49 30.09
N VAL A 3 2.58 -35.67 31.42
CA VAL A 3 2.42 -34.54 32.37
C VAL A 3 3.67 -33.66 32.48
N LYS A 4 4.87 -34.18 32.16
CA LYS A 4 6.10 -33.35 32.22
C LYS A 4 6.21 -32.39 31.04
N ASP A 5 5.87 -32.83 29.84
CA ASP A 5 6.05 -32.03 28.62
C ASP A 5 5.12 -30.81 28.62
N GLU A 6 3.84 -30.98 28.97
CA GLU A 6 2.85 -29.91 28.96
C GLU A 6 3.22 -28.74 29.89
N ASN A 7 3.82 -29.04 31.05
CA ASN A 7 4.29 -28.01 31.97
C ASN A 7 5.57 -27.32 31.44
N SER A 8 6.48 -28.08 30.81
CA SER A 8 7.68 -27.54 30.15
C SER A 8 7.34 -26.58 29.00
N TYR A 9 6.28 -26.85 28.23
CA TYR A 9 5.82 -25.94 27.17
C TYR A 9 5.26 -24.64 27.75
N LYS A 10 4.48 -24.69 28.83
CA LYS A 10 3.94 -23.49 29.52
C LYS A 10 5.06 -22.63 30.11
N THR A 11 6.11 -23.25 30.66
CA THR A 11 7.29 -22.51 31.15
C THR A 11 8.13 -21.92 30.01
N LEU A 12 8.22 -22.58 28.85
CA LEU A 12 8.88 -22.03 27.66
C LEU A 12 8.14 -20.80 27.11
N ASP A 13 6.81 -20.90 26.97
CA ASP A 13 5.95 -19.78 26.57
C ASP A 13 6.11 -18.57 27.52
N LEU A 14 6.12 -18.80 28.84
CA LEU A 14 6.36 -17.76 29.84
C LEU A 14 7.74 -17.09 29.71
N PHE A 15 8.80 -17.86 29.45
CA PHE A 15 10.16 -17.32 29.29
C PHE A 15 10.36 -16.57 27.96
N LEU A 16 9.67 -16.99 26.89
CA LEU A 16 9.64 -16.28 25.62
C LEU A 16 8.83 -14.96 25.72
N LYS A 17 7.73 -14.95 26.48
CA LYS A 17 6.89 -13.75 26.70
C LYS A 17 7.58 -12.61 27.44
N ILE A 18 8.59 -12.91 28.28
CA ILE A 18 9.47 -11.89 28.86
C ILE A 18 10.65 -11.51 27.95
N GLY A 19 10.65 -11.92 26.67
CA GLY A 19 11.65 -11.49 25.68
C GLY A 19 13.01 -12.19 25.76
N LEU A 20 13.16 -13.30 26.49
CA LEU A 20 14.38 -14.10 26.43
C LEU A 20 14.48 -14.82 25.08
N ASP A 21 15.69 -14.88 24.52
CA ASP A 21 15.89 -15.61 23.27
C ASP A 21 15.64 -17.11 23.45
N GLU A 22 15.17 -17.78 22.40
CA GLU A 22 14.72 -19.17 22.48
C GLU A 22 15.83 -20.14 22.96
N ARG A 23 17.10 -19.84 22.64
CA ARG A 23 18.23 -20.65 23.09
C ARG A 23 18.46 -20.48 24.59
N THR A 24 18.44 -19.26 25.10
CA THR A 24 18.53 -18.97 26.54
C THR A 24 17.32 -19.53 27.29
N ALA A 25 16.10 -19.38 26.78
CA ALA A 25 14.89 -19.92 27.39
C ALA A 25 14.94 -21.47 27.49
N ARG A 26 15.28 -22.18 26.41
CA ARG A 26 15.45 -23.64 26.40
C ARG A 26 16.59 -24.11 27.32
N ASN A 27 17.74 -23.42 27.30
CA ASN A 27 18.86 -23.70 28.22
C ASN A 27 18.47 -23.49 29.70
N THR A 28 17.60 -22.52 29.97
CA THR A 28 17.12 -22.21 31.33
C THR A 28 16.23 -23.32 31.86
N ILE A 29 15.31 -23.83 31.04
CA ILE A 29 14.42 -24.96 31.36
C ILE A 29 15.20 -26.24 31.68
N ALA A 30 16.32 -26.47 31.00
CA ALA A 30 17.22 -27.58 31.31
C ALA A 30 17.85 -27.48 32.72
N ASN A 31 17.82 -26.30 33.35
CA ASN A 31 18.27 -26.06 34.72
C ASN A 31 17.06 -25.79 35.64
N ASN A 32 16.55 -26.86 36.26
CA ASN A 32 15.40 -26.83 37.18
C ASN A 32 15.49 -25.73 38.27
N LYS A 33 16.70 -25.42 38.76
CA LYS A 33 16.90 -24.40 39.82
C LYS A 33 16.71 -22.98 39.27
N VAL A 34 17.32 -22.66 38.13
CA VAL A 34 17.14 -21.35 37.49
C VAL A 34 15.72 -21.20 36.95
N THR A 35 15.13 -22.30 36.44
CA THR A 35 13.71 -22.36 36.05
C THR A 35 12.80 -21.93 37.20
N ALA A 36 12.88 -22.59 38.35
CA ALA A 36 12.05 -22.28 39.51
C ALA A 36 12.27 -20.85 40.02
N ASN A 37 13.52 -20.39 40.09
CA ASN A 37 13.85 -19.00 40.45
C ASN A 37 13.24 -17.99 39.49
N LEU A 38 13.34 -18.22 38.18
CA LEU A 38 12.86 -17.30 37.15
C LEU A 38 11.33 -17.25 37.10
N THR A 39 10.66 -18.40 37.17
CA THR A 39 9.20 -18.44 37.29
C THR A 39 8.71 -17.72 38.54
N ALA A 40 9.38 -17.88 39.69
CA ALA A 40 9.06 -17.13 40.91
C ALA A 40 9.27 -15.61 40.73
N VAL A 41 10.39 -15.20 40.12
CA VAL A 41 10.68 -13.77 39.83
C VAL A 41 9.65 -13.14 38.88
N ILE A 42 9.19 -13.86 37.84
CA ILE A 42 8.17 -13.35 36.91
C ILE A 42 6.82 -13.19 37.61
N HIS A 43 6.43 -14.13 38.48
CA HIS A 43 5.21 -14.01 39.28
C HIS A 43 5.30 -12.90 40.35
N GLU A 44 6.44 -12.74 41.02
CA GLU A 44 6.67 -11.64 41.98
C GLU A 44 6.69 -10.27 41.30
N ALA A 45 7.20 -10.18 40.07
CA ALA A 45 7.13 -8.99 39.23
C ALA A 45 5.74 -8.74 38.62
N SER A 46 4.80 -9.69 38.74
CA SER A 46 3.46 -9.67 38.11
C SER A 46 3.47 -9.54 36.57
N LEU A 47 4.51 -10.06 35.90
CA LEU A 47 4.70 -9.95 34.44
C LEU A 47 4.38 -11.26 33.69
N THR A 48 3.30 -11.95 34.07
CA THR A 48 2.89 -13.22 33.44
C THR A 48 2.40 -13.08 32.01
N ASP A 49 1.92 -11.91 31.62
CA ASP A 49 1.42 -11.62 30.28
C ASP A 49 2.52 -11.12 29.31
N GLY A 50 3.74 -10.92 29.82
CA GLY A 50 4.93 -10.55 29.05
C GLY A 50 5.52 -9.19 29.43
N CYS A 51 6.71 -8.89 28.91
CA CYS A 51 7.38 -7.60 29.08
C CYS A 51 8.41 -7.34 27.97
N ASP A 52 8.94 -6.11 27.91
CA ASP A 52 10.09 -5.80 27.04
C ASP A 52 11.30 -6.68 27.38
N ARG A 53 12.10 -6.98 26.35
CA ARG A 53 13.33 -7.76 26.41
C ARG A 53 14.40 -7.14 27.32
N THR A 54 14.44 -5.81 27.47
CA THR A 54 15.37 -5.15 28.40
C THR A 54 15.03 -5.54 29.84
N ILE A 55 13.77 -5.44 30.23
CA ILE A 55 13.26 -5.91 31.53
C ILE A 55 13.48 -7.42 31.67
N GLY A 56 13.18 -8.22 30.64
CA GLY A 56 13.41 -9.66 30.62
C GLY A 56 14.83 -10.09 30.98
N ASN A 57 15.82 -9.43 30.38
CA ASN A 57 17.25 -9.67 30.66
C ASN A 57 17.63 -9.26 32.10
N LEU A 58 17.03 -8.20 32.65
CA LEU A 58 17.22 -7.79 34.05
C LEU A 58 16.57 -8.78 35.02
N LEU A 59 15.33 -9.23 34.76
CA LEU A 59 14.63 -10.28 35.53
C LEU A 59 15.41 -11.61 35.52
N TYR A 60 15.96 -11.99 34.37
CA TYR A 60 16.84 -13.16 34.25
C TYR A 60 18.12 -13.01 35.08
N THR A 61 18.69 -11.81 35.08
CA THR A 61 19.86 -11.47 35.90
C THR A 61 19.53 -11.50 37.39
N VAL A 62 18.34 -11.06 37.81
CA VAL A 62 17.82 -11.26 39.18
C VAL A 62 17.68 -12.75 39.51
N ALA A 63 17.00 -13.54 38.68
CA ALA A 63 16.77 -14.96 38.92
C ALA A 63 18.06 -15.81 39.05
N THR A 64 19.15 -15.34 38.42
CA THR A 64 20.46 -16.03 38.39
C THR A 64 21.50 -15.48 39.39
N LYS A 65 21.53 -14.17 39.66
CA LYS A 65 22.57 -13.52 40.50
C LYS A 65 22.10 -12.96 41.84
N TYR A 66 20.80 -12.88 42.13
CA TYR A 66 20.33 -12.17 43.33
C TYR A 66 20.93 -12.71 44.65
N PRO A 67 21.42 -11.84 45.56
CA PRO A 67 22.09 -12.24 46.79
C PRO A 67 21.16 -13.01 47.74
N ALA A 68 21.51 -14.27 48.04
CA ALA A 68 20.66 -15.18 48.82
C ALA A 68 20.40 -14.74 50.27
N ASN A 69 21.30 -13.93 50.85
CA ASN A 69 21.16 -13.37 52.20
C ASN A 69 20.19 -12.19 52.29
N ALA A 70 19.73 -11.65 51.16
CA ALA A 70 18.88 -10.46 51.10
C ALA A 70 17.46 -10.73 50.56
N ILE A 71 17.05 -12.00 50.45
CA ILE A 71 15.87 -12.44 49.67
C ILE A 71 14.55 -11.75 50.04
N LEU A 72 14.42 -11.25 51.27
CA LEU A 72 13.31 -10.43 51.76
C LEU A 72 13.06 -9.17 50.91
N HIS A 73 14.12 -8.58 50.36
CA HIS A 73 14.05 -7.34 49.59
C HIS A 73 13.84 -7.55 48.09
N ARG A 74 13.75 -8.80 47.61
CA ARG A 74 13.60 -9.12 46.19
C ARG A 74 12.34 -8.49 45.56
N PRO A 75 11.14 -8.55 46.17
CA PRO A 75 9.95 -7.92 45.60
C PRO A 75 10.11 -6.41 45.44
N LYS A 76 10.79 -5.73 46.38
CA LYS A 76 11.06 -4.29 46.27
C LYS A 76 12.04 -3.99 45.14
N LEU A 77 13.11 -4.78 44.95
CA LEU A 77 13.98 -4.61 43.78
C LEU A 77 13.22 -4.78 42.45
N LEU A 78 12.30 -5.74 42.37
CA LEU A 78 11.50 -5.98 41.18
C LEU A 78 10.60 -4.78 40.84
N GLU A 79 10.03 -4.09 41.83
CA GLU A 79 9.28 -2.84 41.64
C GLU A 79 10.12 -1.78 40.88
N TYR A 80 11.42 -1.65 41.20
CA TYR A 80 12.34 -0.72 40.53
C TYR A 80 12.69 -1.12 39.08
N VAL A 81 12.73 -2.42 38.79
CA VAL A 81 12.97 -2.94 37.44
C VAL A 81 11.71 -2.79 36.58
N VAL A 82 10.54 -3.11 37.11
CA VAL A 82 9.24 -2.99 36.40
C VAL A 82 8.86 -1.52 36.17
N SER A 83 9.17 -0.63 37.10
CA SER A 83 8.94 0.83 36.95
C SER A 83 9.99 1.57 36.12
N TYR A 84 10.90 0.85 35.42
CA TYR A 84 12.01 1.43 34.65
C TYR A 84 12.92 2.39 35.44
N LYS A 85 12.97 2.28 36.78
CA LYS A 85 13.91 3.05 37.63
C LYS A 85 15.33 2.47 37.60
N ILE A 86 15.44 1.14 37.50
CA ILE A 86 16.71 0.43 37.22
C ILE A 86 16.64 -0.05 35.78
N LYS A 87 17.42 0.61 34.91
CA LYS A 87 17.41 0.42 33.44
C LYS A 87 18.60 -0.39 32.94
N SER A 88 19.73 -0.37 33.65
CA SER A 88 20.99 -0.99 33.17
C SER A 88 21.51 -2.12 34.07
N PRO A 89 22.28 -3.08 33.52
CA PRO A 89 22.95 -4.11 34.30
C PRO A 89 23.91 -3.55 35.38
N ALA A 90 24.50 -2.37 35.15
CA ALA A 90 25.40 -1.74 36.12
C ALA A 90 24.65 -1.23 37.37
N GLN A 91 23.48 -0.61 37.18
CA GLN A 91 22.58 -0.25 38.28
C GLN A 91 22.10 -1.50 39.04
N LEU A 92 21.80 -2.59 38.32
CA LEU A 92 21.36 -3.85 38.92
C LEU A 92 22.47 -4.56 39.73
N GLU A 93 23.72 -4.55 39.25
CA GLU A 93 24.86 -5.10 40.01
C GLU A 93 25.23 -4.22 41.23
N ALA A 94 25.04 -2.90 41.14
CA ALA A 94 25.12 -2.02 42.30
C ALA A 94 24.02 -2.33 43.33
N ALA A 95 22.79 -2.56 42.88
CA ALA A 95 21.67 -2.96 43.75
C ALA A 95 21.94 -4.31 44.45
N PHE A 96 22.49 -5.30 43.75
CA PHE A 96 22.93 -6.55 44.40
C PHE A 96 24.02 -6.32 45.45
N SER A 97 24.99 -5.45 45.18
CA SER A 97 26.07 -5.12 46.13
C SER A 97 25.51 -4.46 47.40
N PHE A 98 24.63 -3.46 47.25
CA PHE A 98 23.96 -2.80 48.38
C PHE A 98 23.11 -3.79 49.19
N LEU A 99 22.24 -4.56 48.52
CA LEU A 99 21.36 -5.53 49.17
C LEU A 99 22.14 -6.65 49.87
N SER A 100 23.26 -7.10 49.30
CA SER A 100 24.14 -8.10 49.92
C SER A 100 24.77 -7.61 51.22
N ASN A 101 24.98 -6.29 51.37
CA ASN A 101 25.50 -5.67 52.60
C ASN A 101 24.39 -5.39 53.64
N VAL A 102 23.19 -4.99 53.22
CA VAL A 102 22.04 -4.75 54.12
C VAL A 102 21.44 -6.05 54.66
N ALA A 103 21.47 -7.13 53.88
CA ALA A 103 21.01 -8.47 54.22
C ALA A 103 19.56 -8.54 54.78
N SER A 104 19.38 -8.34 56.08
CA SER A 104 18.08 -8.39 56.78
C SER A 104 17.85 -7.22 57.74
N GLU A 105 18.60 -6.12 57.58
CA GLU A 105 18.39 -4.88 58.32
C GLU A 105 17.32 -3.97 57.67
N ASN A 106 17.01 -2.83 58.30
CA ASN A 106 16.00 -1.90 57.81
C ASN A 106 16.42 -1.25 56.48
N PHE A 107 15.79 -1.70 55.39
CA PHE A 107 15.93 -1.13 54.06
C PHE A 107 15.52 0.35 54.04
N LYS A 108 16.51 1.24 53.88
CA LYS A 108 16.28 2.67 53.64
C LYS A 108 16.21 2.92 52.14
N GLN A 109 15.13 3.56 51.70
CA GLN A 109 14.91 3.80 50.27
C GLN A 109 15.90 4.82 49.67
N ILE A 110 16.24 5.88 50.40
CA ILE A 110 17.11 6.97 49.90
C ILE A 110 18.53 6.42 49.67
N ASP A 111 19.13 5.81 50.70
CA ASP A 111 20.45 5.17 50.65
C ASP A 111 20.54 4.13 49.50
N PHE A 112 19.44 3.44 49.20
CA PHE A 112 19.34 2.50 48.07
C PHE A 112 19.24 3.19 46.71
N GLU A 113 18.36 4.18 46.55
CA GLU A 113 18.19 4.92 45.29
C GLU A 113 19.48 5.65 44.88
N GLU A 114 20.20 6.24 45.85
CA GLU A 114 21.52 6.86 45.66
C GLU A 114 22.59 5.82 45.26
N ALA A 115 22.74 4.73 46.04
CA ALA A 115 23.76 3.71 45.77
C ALA A 115 23.56 2.97 44.43
N CYS A 116 22.32 2.92 43.91
CA CYS A 116 21.97 2.31 42.64
C CYS A 116 21.96 3.28 41.46
N GLY A 117 22.18 4.60 41.68
CA GLY A 117 22.12 5.60 40.62
C GLY A 117 20.72 5.75 40.01
N VAL A 118 19.66 5.59 40.80
CA VAL A 118 18.27 5.75 40.35
C VAL A 118 17.99 7.22 40.04
N GLY A 119 17.54 7.51 38.82
CA GLY A 119 17.33 8.88 38.35
C GLY A 119 18.59 9.60 37.87
N VAL A 120 19.76 8.95 37.89
CA VAL A 120 20.98 9.49 37.27
C VAL A 120 21.03 9.06 35.81
N GLU A 121 20.75 9.99 34.90
CA GLU A 121 20.88 9.78 33.45
C GLU A 121 22.11 10.55 32.95
N VAL A 122 23.11 9.84 32.44
CA VAL A 122 24.31 10.44 31.85
C VAL A 122 24.04 10.73 30.38
N SER A 123 24.19 11.97 29.96
CA SER A 123 23.93 12.42 28.60
C SER A 123 24.98 11.93 27.59
N VAL A 124 24.63 11.91 26.31
CA VAL A 124 25.58 11.52 25.25
C VAL A 124 26.71 12.55 25.13
N GLU A 125 26.38 13.80 25.43
CA GLU A 125 27.24 14.98 25.48
C GLU A 125 28.31 14.84 26.58
N GLU A 126 27.92 14.45 27.81
CA GLU A 126 28.86 14.18 28.92
C GLU A 126 29.78 12.98 28.62
N ILE A 127 29.24 11.90 28.06
CA ILE A 127 30.06 10.75 27.63
C ILE A 127 31.05 11.20 26.54
N THR A 128 30.61 12.03 25.59
CA THR A 128 31.46 12.56 24.50
C THR A 128 32.56 13.47 25.05
N GLN A 129 32.25 14.37 25.99
CA GLN A 129 33.25 15.20 26.67
C GLN A 129 34.28 14.33 27.40
N THR A 130 33.83 13.38 28.22
CA THR A 130 34.71 12.48 28.98
C THR A 130 35.59 11.63 28.05
N VAL A 131 35.07 11.16 26.92
CA VAL A 131 35.87 10.47 25.90
C VAL A 131 36.94 11.42 25.32
N ASN A 132 36.57 12.66 24.95
CA ASN A 132 37.54 13.65 24.46
C ASN A 132 38.66 13.94 25.48
N GLU A 133 38.32 14.12 26.76
CA GLU A 133 39.30 14.32 27.84
C GLU A 133 40.27 13.14 27.94
N ILE A 134 39.76 11.90 28.00
CA ILE A 134 40.59 10.68 28.11
C ILE A 134 41.48 10.51 26.87
N PHE A 135 41.02 10.95 25.70
CA PHE A 135 41.81 10.91 24.47
C PHE A 135 42.92 11.98 24.43
N GLU A 136 42.70 13.19 24.94
CA GLU A 136 43.77 14.18 25.11
C GLU A 136 44.77 13.75 26.21
N GLU A 137 44.29 13.26 27.36
CA GLU A 137 45.12 12.72 28.46
C GLU A 137 46.10 11.62 27.96
N LYS A 138 45.64 10.75 27.05
CA LYS A 138 46.40 9.58 26.57
C LYS A 138 46.97 9.72 25.15
N LYS A 139 46.80 10.90 24.52
CA LYS A 139 47.04 11.17 23.10
C LYS A 139 48.39 10.70 22.58
N ALA A 140 49.47 11.02 23.30
CA ALA A 140 50.83 10.64 22.91
C ALA A 140 51.03 9.11 22.82
N VAL A 141 50.48 8.37 23.79
CA VAL A 141 50.58 6.90 23.84
C VAL A 141 49.67 6.24 22.81
N ILE A 142 48.49 6.80 22.57
CA ILE A 142 47.57 6.34 21.51
C ILE A 142 48.19 6.56 20.12
N LEU A 143 48.87 7.68 19.88
CA LEU A 143 49.57 7.95 18.61
C LEU A 143 50.79 7.02 18.40
N GLU A 144 51.56 6.73 19.45
CA GLU A 144 52.70 5.79 19.38
C GLU A 144 52.24 4.35 19.11
N GLN A 145 51.22 3.88 19.84
CA GLN A 145 50.77 2.49 19.79
C GLN A 145 49.71 2.23 18.71
N ARG A 146 49.06 3.28 18.20
CA ARG A 146 47.94 3.22 17.24
C ARG A 146 46.88 2.19 17.68
N TYR A 147 46.38 1.36 16.75
CA TYR A 147 45.39 0.31 17.00
C TYR A 147 45.88 -0.86 17.88
N ARG A 148 47.11 -0.79 18.41
CA ARG A 148 47.62 -1.71 19.43
C ARG A 148 47.35 -1.23 20.86
N TYR A 149 46.91 0.01 21.05
CA TYR A 149 46.49 0.50 22.37
C TYR A 149 45.28 -0.30 22.89
N ASN A 150 45.21 -0.51 24.20
CA ASN A 150 44.15 -1.31 24.82
C ASN A 150 42.84 -0.51 24.93
N VAL A 151 41.92 -0.70 23.98
CA VAL A 151 40.58 -0.09 23.99
C VAL A 151 39.80 -0.39 25.30
N GLY A 152 40.08 -1.54 25.94
CA GLY A 152 39.50 -1.90 27.24
C GLY A 152 39.90 -0.96 28.39
N GLU A 153 41.08 -0.33 28.33
CA GLU A 153 41.49 0.71 29.29
C GLU A 153 40.80 2.05 29.04
N LEU A 154 40.51 2.39 27.79
CA LEU A 154 39.73 3.59 27.45
C LEU A 154 38.29 3.44 27.96
N LEU A 155 37.66 2.30 27.68
CA LEU A 155 36.33 1.94 28.20
C LEU A 155 36.30 1.86 29.73
N GLY A 156 37.35 1.34 30.36
CA GLY A 156 37.53 1.38 31.82
C GLY A 156 37.54 2.83 32.32
N SER A 157 38.39 3.67 31.74
CA SER A 157 38.53 5.09 32.13
C SER A 157 37.21 5.86 32.00
N VAL A 158 36.41 5.62 30.94
CA VAL A 158 35.09 6.23 30.78
C VAL A 158 34.12 5.77 31.85
N ARG A 159 34.07 4.47 32.16
CA ARG A 159 33.20 3.90 33.21
C ARG A 159 33.63 4.34 34.61
N ASP A 160 34.92 4.57 34.83
CA ASP A 160 35.45 4.99 36.13
C ASP A 160 35.18 6.49 36.38
N LYS A 161 35.11 7.33 35.33
CA LYS A 161 34.55 8.72 35.39
C LYS A 161 33.01 8.74 35.45
N HIS A 162 32.31 7.94 34.63
CA HIS A 162 30.84 7.84 34.56
C HIS A 162 30.34 6.40 34.75
N ARG A 163 30.12 6.00 36.00
CA ARG A 163 29.70 4.64 36.39
C ARG A 163 28.39 4.16 35.74
N TRP A 164 27.48 5.09 35.45
CA TRP A 164 26.14 4.79 34.94
C TRP A 164 25.96 5.02 33.43
N ALA A 165 27.03 5.43 32.72
CA ALA A 165 26.99 5.64 31.28
C ALA A 165 26.66 4.35 30.51
N ASP A 166 25.96 4.48 29.38
CA ASP A 166 25.69 3.35 28.49
C ASP A 166 27.00 2.86 27.85
N ALA A 167 27.35 1.60 28.13
CA ALA A 167 28.61 0.99 27.69
C ALA A 167 28.67 0.72 26.17
N LYS A 168 27.53 0.68 25.47
CA LYS A 168 27.45 0.57 24.00
C LYS A 168 27.71 1.94 23.37
N ILE A 169 27.08 3.00 23.88
CA ILE A 169 27.31 4.39 23.44
C ILE A 169 28.76 4.81 23.70
N ALA A 170 29.26 4.58 24.93
CA ALA A 170 30.65 4.85 25.28
C ALA A 170 31.64 4.12 24.33
N LYS A 171 31.34 2.87 23.95
CA LYS A 171 32.17 2.14 22.97
C LYS A 171 32.08 2.71 21.57
N GLN A 172 30.89 3.10 21.09
CA GLN A 172 30.74 3.72 19.78
C GLN A 172 31.53 5.04 19.69
N LEU A 173 31.51 5.86 20.74
CA LEU A 173 32.27 7.11 20.81
C LEU A 173 33.79 6.88 20.89
N VAL A 174 34.25 5.91 21.70
CA VAL A 174 35.67 5.53 21.76
C VAL A 174 36.17 4.96 20.43
N ASP A 175 35.44 4.05 19.80
CA ASP A 175 35.81 3.45 18.52
C ASP A 175 35.85 4.54 17.40
N ALA A 176 34.90 5.48 17.41
CA ALA A 176 34.89 6.62 16.49
C ALA A 176 36.08 7.57 16.70
N LYS A 177 36.39 7.94 17.96
CA LYS A 177 37.54 8.81 18.27
C LYS A 177 38.89 8.14 18.01
N MET A 178 38.99 6.81 18.13
CA MET A 178 40.18 6.08 17.66
C MET A 178 40.34 6.17 16.14
N TYR A 179 39.25 6.07 15.38
CA TYR A 179 39.29 6.21 13.92
C TYR A 179 39.64 7.64 13.48
N GLU A 180 39.05 8.65 14.11
CA GLU A 180 39.34 10.07 13.88
C GLU A 180 40.82 10.42 14.12
N LEU A 181 41.41 9.92 15.21
CA LEU A 181 42.79 10.23 15.60
C LEU A 181 43.85 9.43 14.82
N LEU A 182 43.52 8.23 14.33
CA LEU A 182 44.50 7.30 13.74
C LEU A 182 44.33 7.04 12.24
N GLY A 183 43.18 7.38 11.65
CA GLY A 183 42.82 7.01 10.28
C GLY A 183 42.64 5.50 10.12
N GLU A 184 42.80 5.00 8.89
CA GLU A 184 42.64 3.57 8.59
C GLU A 184 43.61 2.68 9.38
N ARG A 185 43.17 1.45 9.67
CA ARG A 185 44.02 0.39 10.23
C ARG A 185 44.86 -0.23 9.12
N THR A 186 46.17 -0.11 9.25
CA THR A 186 47.15 -0.55 8.26
C THR A 186 47.73 -1.92 8.59
N ALA A 187 48.36 -2.59 7.62
CA ALA A 187 49.10 -3.83 7.87
C ALA A 187 50.27 -3.65 8.88
N ALA A 188 50.74 -2.42 9.10
CA ALA A 188 51.72 -2.13 10.15
C ALA A 188 51.12 -2.25 11.56
N ASP A 189 49.85 -1.89 11.75
CA ASP A 189 49.17 -1.97 13.05
C ASP A 189 49.11 -3.41 13.58
N ASP A 190 48.93 -4.40 12.69
CA ASP A 190 48.90 -5.83 13.03
C ASP A 190 50.26 -6.46 13.38
N VAL A 191 51.37 -5.74 13.13
CA VAL A 191 52.72 -6.18 13.52
C VAL A 191 52.87 -6.13 15.05
N LYS A 192 52.92 -7.31 15.68
CA LYS A 192 53.06 -7.43 17.13
C LYS A 192 54.47 -7.02 17.60
N PRO A 193 54.61 -6.24 18.67
CA PRO A 193 55.92 -5.83 19.20
C PRO A 193 56.72 -7.04 19.72
N SER A 194 58.04 -6.99 19.48
CA SER A 194 59.01 -8.06 19.72
C SER A 194 59.39 -8.22 21.20
N LYS A 195 58.43 -8.62 22.05
CA LYS A 195 58.70 -8.96 23.46
C LYS A 195 59.60 -10.20 23.58
N LYS A 196 60.61 -10.12 24.46
CA LYS A 196 61.38 -11.30 24.93
C LYS A 196 60.42 -12.34 25.51
N LYS A 197 60.72 -13.63 25.31
CA LYS A 197 59.89 -14.75 25.77
C LYS A 197 60.00 -14.94 27.28
N GLU A 198 58.85 -15.10 27.93
CA GLU A 198 58.57 -16.32 28.69
C GLU A 198 57.24 -16.93 28.22
N LYS A 199 56.97 -18.19 28.59
CA LYS A 199 55.90 -19.03 28.01
C LYS A 199 54.73 -19.27 28.96
N LYS A 200 53.51 -19.25 28.41
CA LYS A 200 52.64 -20.44 28.34
C LYS A 200 51.55 -20.30 27.27
N GLU A 201 51.07 -21.44 26.79
CA GLU A 201 50.06 -21.60 25.72
C GLU A 201 48.64 -21.22 26.22
N LYS A 202 47.70 -20.63 25.43
CA LYS A 202 47.05 -21.02 24.15
C LYS A 202 46.24 -22.33 24.21
N PRO A 203 45.12 -22.50 23.45
CA PRO A 203 44.66 -21.68 22.31
C PRO A 203 43.17 -21.23 22.33
N ALA A 204 42.78 -20.47 21.30
CA ALA A 204 41.40 -20.37 20.80
C ALA A 204 41.38 -20.29 19.26
N LYS A 205 40.32 -20.81 18.63
CA LYS A 205 39.89 -20.63 17.23
C LYS A 205 38.36 -20.45 17.29
N VAL A 206 37.76 -19.37 16.79
CA VAL A 206 37.59 -18.94 15.37
C VAL A 206 36.50 -19.77 14.66
N GLU A 207 35.31 -19.16 14.57
CA GLU A 207 34.31 -19.26 13.48
C GLU A 207 33.57 -20.62 13.23
N ASN A 208 32.34 -20.68 12.68
CA ASN A 208 31.45 -19.65 12.11
C ASN A 208 29.97 -20.12 12.08
N LYS A 209 29.02 -19.18 11.86
CA LYS A 209 27.64 -19.38 11.31
C LYS A 209 26.65 -20.30 12.07
N VAL A 210 25.33 -20.32 11.82
CA VAL A 210 24.27 -19.31 11.50
C VAL A 210 22.96 -20.02 11.89
N ALA A 211 21.92 -19.31 12.33
CA ALA A 211 20.60 -19.89 12.55
C ALA A 211 19.65 -19.53 11.40
N GLU A 212 18.77 -20.46 11.02
CA GLU A 212 17.67 -20.24 10.06
C GLU A 212 16.33 -20.29 10.83
N VAL A 213 15.35 -19.51 10.40
CA VAL A 213 14.30 -18.93 11.28
C VAL A 213 12.88 -19.29 10.79
N THR A 214 11.86 -18.88 11.55
CA THR A 214 10.47 -18.50 11.15
C THR A 214 9.31 -19.48 11.49
N PRO A 215 8.05 -18.99 11.65
CA PRO A 215 7.66 -17.75 12.37
C PRO A 215 6.34 -17.83 13.19
N ALA A 216 6.11 -16.83 14.05
CA ALA A 216 4.82 -16.45 14.67
C ALA A 216 4.83 -14.91 14.98
N PRO A 217 3.71 -14.25 15.36
CA PRO A 217 3.24 -13.00 14.71
C PRO A 217 3.51 -11.66 15.48
N PRO A 218 3.15 -10.46 14.97
CA PRO A 218 4.06 -9.31 14.86
C PRO A 218 4.20 -8.34 16.05
N SER A 219 5.36 -7.67 16.09
CA SER A 219 5.78 -6.63 17.04
C SER A 219 6.24 -5.33 16.34
N GLU A 220 6.71 -4.31 17.07
CA GLU A 220 7.30 -3.10 16.45
C GLU A 220 8.63 -3.37 15.71
N GLU A 221 9.39 -4.41 16.07
CA GLU A 221 10.56 -4.84 15.26
C GLU A 221 10.11 -5.37 13.87
N GLU A 222 8.87 -5.85 13.73
CA GLU A 222 8.28 -6.23 12.43
C GLU A 222 7.73 -5.03 11.62
N LEU A 223 7.82 -3.80 12.15
CA LEU A 223 7.52 -2.56 11.41
C LEU A 223 8.77 -1.72 11.09
N ASN A 224 9.98 -2.27 11.25
CA ASN A 224 11.18 -1.70 10.64
C ASN A 224 11.10 -1.84 9.10
N PRO A 225 10.88 -0.75 8.33
CA PRO A 225 10.64 -0.84 6.90
C PRO A 225 11.92 -1.17 6.12
N PHE A 226 13.09 -1.08 6.78
CA PHE A 226 14.41 -1.37 6.22
C PHE A 226 14.83 -2.84 6.42
N SER A 227 14.02 -3.66 7.09
CA SER A 227 14.24 -5.10 7.27
C SER A 227 14.29 -5.89 5.95
N ILE A 228 13.63 -5.37 4.90
CA ILE A 228 13.51 -6.01 3.57
C ILE A 228 14.83 -6.04 2.76
N PHE A 229 15.83 -5.24 3.15
CA PHE A 229 17.08 -5.08 2.40
C PHE A 229 18.16 -6.07 2.87
N PRO A 230 18.96 -6.67 1.96
CA PRO A 230 20.05 -7.59 2.33
C PRO A 230 21.16 -6.88 3.11
N VAL A 231 22.13 -7.65 3.63
CA VAL A 231 23.40 -7.09 4.15
C VAL A 231 24.44 -6.98 3.02
N PRO A 232 25.41 -6.05 3.07
CA PRO A 232 26.40 -5.90 2.00
C PRO A 232 27.20 -7.17 1.67
N GLU A 233 27.44 -8.04 2.65
CA GLU A 233 28.16 -9.31 2.50
C GLU A 233 27.40 -10.33 1.63
N ASP A 234 26.09 -10.17 1.52
CA ASP A 234 25.20 -11.01 0.70
C ASP A 234 25.15 -10.56 -0.78
N ASN A 235 25.81 -9.45 -1.13
CA ASN A 235 25.82 -8.84 -2.48
C ASN A 235 26.61 -9.65 -3.55
N ILE A 236 26.72 -10.97 -3.35
CA ILE A 236 27.28 -11.98 -4.27
C ILE A 236 26.19 -12.90 -4.86
N LYS A 237 24.99 -12.92 -4.26
CA LYS A 237 23.85 -13.69 -4.76
C LYS A 237 23.39 -13.09 -6.10
N LEU A 238 22.86 -13.92 -7.01
CA LEU A 238 22.52 -13.55 -8.40
C LEU A 238 21.63 -12.30 -8.48
N HIS A 239 22.10 -11.23 -9.13
CA HIS A 239 21.42 -9.92 -9.11
C HIS A 239 20.38 -9.74 -10.21
N THR A 240 20.71 -10.12 -11.44
CA THR A 240 19.82 -10.02 -12.60
C THR A 240 20.31 -10.92 -13.72
N GLU A 241 19.36 -11.52 -14.43
CA GLU A 241 19.59 -12.20 -15.70
C GLU A 241 19.23 -11.25 -16.84
N VAL A 242 20.18 -10.96 -17.73
CA VAL A 242 19.96 -10.17 -18.95
C VAL A 242 19.81 -11.13 -20.12
N PHE A 243 18.60 -11.18 -20.68
CA PHE A 243 18.23 -12.06 -21.78
C PHE A 243 18.51 -11.39 -23.13
N PHE A 244 19.23 -12.09 -24.00
CA PHE A 244 19.56 -11.66 -25.35
C PHE A 244 18.70 -12.40 -26.38
N SER A 245 18.43 -11.72 -27.50
CA SER A 245 17.69 -12.20 -28.67
C SER A 245 18.23 -13.50 -29.29
N ASN A 246 19.53 -13.77 -29.12
CA ASN A 246 20.19 -15.01 -29.55
C ASN A 246 19.98 -16.20 -28.59
N GLY A 247 19.18 -16.03 -27.54
CA GLY A 247 18.92 -17.05 -26.51
C GLY A 247 19.99 -17.17 -25.42
N SER A 248 21.06 -16.37 -25.47
CA SER A 248 22.05 -16.30 -24.39
C SER A 248 21.54 -15.48 -23.21
N VAL A 249 22.00 -15.83 -22.01
CA VAL A 249 21.60 -15.19 -20.75
C VAL A 249 22.83 -14.79 -19.97
N LEU A 250 23.04 -13.48 -19.82
CA LEU A 250 24.12 -12.94 -19.00
C LEU A 250 23.68 -12.87 -17.55
N ARG A 251 24.43 -13.54 -16.67
CA ARG A 251 24.18 -13.56 -15.22
C ARG A 251 25.07 -12.56 -14.51
N CYS A 252 24.50 -11.41 -14.16
CA CYS A 252 25.24 -10.37 -13.45
C CYS A 252 25.33 -10.69 -11.95
N CYS A 253 26.56 -10.78 -11.46
CA CYS A 253 26.91 -10.97 -10.05
C CYS A 253 28.34 -10.46 -9.80
N ASN A 254 28.63 -10.03 -8.57
CA ASN A 254 29.99 -9.65 -8.16
C ASN A 254 30.89 -10.90 -8.05
N THR A 255 32.16 -10.79 -8.45
CA THR A 255 33.15 -11.81 -8.07
C THR A 255 33.48 -11.71 -6.58
N ARG A 256 33.96 -12.80 -5.97
CA ARG A 256 34.33 -12.77 -4.54
C ARG A 256 35.42 -11.73 -4.24
N GLU A 257 36.43 -11.64 -5.11
CA GLU A 257 37.52 -10.67 -5.00
C GLU A 257 37.05 -9.21 -5.09
N MET A 258 36.10 -8.94 -6.00
CA MET A 258 35.47 -7.64 -6.21
C MET A 258 34.62 -7.24 -4.99
N LEU A 259 33.82 -8.17 -4.46
CA LEU A 259 33.06 -7.93 -3.23
C LEU A 259 33.98 -7.76 -2.02
N ASP A 260 35.03 -8.57 -1.88
CA ASP A 260 36.00 -8.42 -0.79
C ASP A 260 36.80 -7.11 -0.90
N LYS A 261 37.05 -6.59 -2.11
CA LYS A 261 37.60 -5.24 -2.32
C LYS A 261 36.60 -4.18 -1.84
N HIS A 262 35.34 -4.27 -2.26
CA HIS A 262 34.28 -3.35 -1.87
C HIS A 262 34.07 -3.32 -0.34
N LEU A 263 33.94 -4.48 0.30
CA LEU A 263 33.76 -4.61 1.76
C LEU A 263 34.95 -4.06 2.57
N ARG A 264 36.17 -4.08 2.01
CA ARG A 264 37.34 -3.41 2.63
C ARG A 264 37.23 -1.88 2.59
N VAL A 265 36.63 -1.31 1.55
CA VAL A 265 36.43 0.15 1.40
C VAL A 265 35.26 0.64 2.26
N THR A 266 34.14 -0.09 2.28
CA THR A 266 32.96 0.29 3.08
C THR A 266 33.10 -0.06 4.56
N GLY A 267 33.91 -1.07 4.89
CA GLY A 267 33.99 -1.68 6.22
C GLY A 267 32.77 -2.54 6.56
N GLY A 268 32.07 -3.07 5.55
CA GLY A 268 30.79 -3.79 5.72
C GLY A 268 29.59 -2.89 6.04
N ARG A 269 29.78 -1.57 6.13
CA ARG A 269 28.70 -0.59 6.35
C ARG A 269 27.85 -0.44 5.10
N VAL A 270 26.59 -0.07 5.30
CA VAL A 270 25.69 0.30 4.20
C VAL A 270 26.08 1.64 3.61
N PHE A 271 26.18 1.70 2.29
CA PHE A 271 26.28 2.93 1.51
C PHE A 271 25.06 3.07 0.58
N THR A 272 24.40 4.22 0.64
CA THR A 272 23.27 4.66 -0.22
C THR A 272 23.58 6.03 -0.82
N ARG A 273 22.71 6.52 -1.71
CA ARG A 273 22.73 7.89 -2.22
C ARG A 273 21.33 8.34 -2.61
N PHE A 274 21.01 9.59 -2.29
CA PHE A 274 19.87 10.30 -2.86
C PHE A 274 20.39 11.14 -4.05
N PRO A 275 19.98 10.85 -5.31
CA PRO A 275 20.54 11.50 -6.49
C PRO A 275 19.54 12.44 -7.21
N PRO A 276 19.28 13.67 -6.71
CA PRO A 276 18.36 14.60 -7.37
C PRO A 276 19.01 15.36 -8.55
N GLU A 277 18.24 15.52 -9.64
CA GLU A 277 18.58 16.48 -10.72
C GLU A 277 18.44 17.93 -10.19
N PRO A 278 19.48 18.80 -10.23
CA PRO A 278 19.41 20.17 -9.71
C PRO A 278 18.76 21.15 -10.70
N ASN A 279 17.56 20.81 -11.15
CA ASN A 279 16.85 21.47 -12.25
C ASN A 279 15.35 21.75 -11.96
N GLY A 280 14.93 21.66 -10.68
CA GLY A 280 13.58 21.96 -10.21
C GLY A 280 13.44 21.86 -8.69
N TYR A 281 12.30 22.28 -8.16
CA TYR A 281 11.99 22.19 -6.73
C TYR A 281 11.56 20.77 -6.33
N LEU A 282 12.10 20.25 -5.22
CA LEU A 282 11.71 18.96 -4.63
C LEU A 282 10.23 18.96 -4.18
N HIS A 283 9.62 17.79 -4.19
CA HIS A 283 8.20 17.57 -3.85
C HIS A 283 7.99 16.36 -2.95
N ILE A 284 6.79 16.15 -2.39
CA ILE A 284 6.49 15.09 -1.40
C ILE A 284 6.98 13.68 -1.80
N GLY A 285 6.91 13.30 -3.08
CA GLY A 285 7.51 12.06 -3.59
C GLY A 285 9.03 11.91 -3.35
N HIS A 286 9.79 13.01 -3.34
CA HIS A 286 11.22 13.03 -3.00
C HIS A 286 11.46 12.85 -1.49
N ALA A 287 10.50 13.20 -0.62
CA ALA A 287 10.61 12.85 0.80
C ALA A 287 10.54 11.33 1.03
N LYS A 288 9.82 10.57 0.17
CA LYS A 288 9.91 9.10 0.16
C LYS A 288 11.29 8.62 -0.29
N ALA A 289 11.91 9.24 -1.29
CA ALA A 289 13.28 8.92 -1.69
C ALA A 289 14.27 9.17 -0.55
N MET A 290 14.29 10.39 0.02
CA MET A 290 15.19 10.72 1.14
C MET A 290 14.99 9.80 2.35
N PHE A 291 13.74 9.49 2.73
CA PHE A 291 13.46 8.52 3.79
C PHE A 291 13.98 7.12 3.48
N VAL A 292 13.94 6.69 2.22
CA VAL A 292 14.45 5.38 1.79
C VAL A 292 15.99 5.37 1.80
N ASP A 293 16.64 6.36 1.18
CA ASP A 293 18.09 6.42 1.01
C ASP A 293 18.83 6.78 2.32
N PHE A 294 18.50 7.90 2.95
CA PHE A 294 19.13 8.32 4.20
C PHE A 294 18.64 7.48 5.39
N GLY A 295 17.37 7.05 5.38
CA GLY A 295 16.83 6.21 6.46
C GLY A 295 17.49 4.85 6.54
N LEU A 296 17.71 4.17 5.40
CA LEU A 296 18.41 2.87 5.38
C LEU A 296 19.86 2.99 5.89
N ALA A 297 20.56 4.08 5.51
CA ALA A 297 21.90 4.35 6.04
C ALA A 297 21.87 4.62 7.54
N LYS A 298 21.02 5.55 8.00
CA LYS A 298 20.92 5.95 9.41
C LYS A 298 20.55 4.77 10.34
N GLU A 299 19.60 3.94 9.91
CA GLU A 299 19.16 2.74 10.62
C GLU A 299 20.28 1.71 10.82
N ARG A 300 21.21 1.61 9.85
CA ARG A 300 22.26 0.58 9.80
C ARG A 300 23.67 1.09 10.09
N GLY A 301 23.81 2.30 10.65
CA GLY A 301 25.12 2.92 10.93
C GLY A 301 25.99 3.15 9.68
N GLY A 302 25.32 3.37 8.55
CA GLY A 302 25.91 3.55 7.22
C GLY A 302 26.07 5.00 6.80
N CYS A 303 26.31 5.20 5.51
CA CYS A 303 26.59 6.48 4.88
C CYS A 303 25.65 6.71 3.70
N CYS A 304 25.09 7.92 3.56
CA CYS A 304 24.28 8.32 2.41
C CYS A 304 24.93 9.52 1.71
N TYR A 305 25.21 9.42 0.41
CA TYR A 305 25.63 10.56 -0.39
C TYR A 305 24.43 11.43 -0.79
N LEU A 306 24.61 12.75 -0.80
CA LEU A 306 23.80 13.65 -1.61
C LEU A 306 24.55 13.88 -2.92
N ARG A 307 24.14 13.19 -3.99
CA ARG A 307 24.78 13.30 -5.30
C ARG A 307 23.93 14.14 -6.23
N TYR A 308 24.41 15.31 -6.64
CA TYR A 308 23.73 16.07 -7.68
C TYR A 308 23.87 15.33 -9.02
N ASP A 309 22.74 15.01 -9.67
CA ASP A 309 22.75 14.47 -11.03
C ASP A 309 22.88 15.62 -12.03
N ASP A 310 24.11 16.14 -12.12
CA ASP A 310 24.52 17.24 -12.98
C ASP A 310 25.16 16.69 -14.26
N THR A 311 24.31 16.02 -15.06
CA THR A 311 24.66 15.44 -16.37
C THR A 311 24.19 16.30 -17.56
N ASN A 312 23.63 17.49 -17.33
CA ASN A 312 22.94 18.25 -18.36
C ASN A 312 23.09 19.79 -18.19
N PRO A 313 24.12 20.42 -18.78
CA PRO A 313 24.53 21.81 -18.47
C PRO A 313 23.45 22.88 -18.69
N GLU A 314 22.44 22.62 -19.53
CA GLU A 314 21.34 23.57 -19.81
C GLU A 314 20.24 23.61 -18.74
N ALA A 315 20.05 22.51 -18.01
CA ALA A 315 18.89 22.35 -17.13
C ALA A 315 19.13 22.86 -15.70
N GLU A 316 20.40 22.93 -15.32
CA GLU A 316 20.86 23.07 -13.94
C GLU A 316 20.91 24.53 -13.51
N LYS A 317 20.58 24.81 -12.25
CA LYS A 317 20.70 26.17 -11.68
C LYS A 317 21.17 26.12 -10.24
N LYS A 318 22.06 27.06 -9.88
CA LYS A 318 22.55 27.24 -8.51
C LYS A 318 21.42 27.48 -7.48
N GLU A 319 20.32 28.11 -7.91
CA GLU A 319 19.07 28.21 -7.12
C GLU A 319 18.59 26.84 -6.63
N TYR A 320 18.49 25.86 -7.54
CA TYR A 320 18.01 24.52 -7.23
C TYR A 320 19.02 23.71 -6.42
N ILE A 321 20.33 23.85 -6.69
CA ILE A 321 21.40 23.23 -5.89
C ILE A 321 21.26 23.66 -4.43
N ASN A 322 21.30 24.97 -4.17
CA ASN A 322 21.17 25.53 -2.82
C ASN A 322 19.86 25.09 -2.13
N HIS A 323 18.74 25.13 -2.86
CA HIS A 323 17.42 24.76 -2.33
C HIS A 323 17.30 23.26 -2.01
N ILE A 324 17.92 22.38 -2.82
CA ILE A 324 17.98 20.93 -2.53
C ILE A 324 18.72 20.70 -1.21
N GLU A 325 19.88 21.34 -1.01
CA GLU A 325 20.64 21.23 0.23
C GLU A 325 19.83 21.72 1.44
N GLU A 326 19.20 22.91 1.34
CA GLU A 326 18.37 23.47 2.39
C GLU A 326 17.19 22.55 2.77
N ILE A 327 16.57 21.90 1.78
CA ILE A 327 15.47 20.95 2.00
C ILE A 327 15.97 19.63 2.59
N VAL A 328 17.14 19.12 2.21
CA VAL A 328 17.75 17.91 2.81
C VAL A 328 18.02 18.15 4.30
N GLN A 329 18.65 19.28 4.63
CA GLN A 329 18.92 19.70 6.01
C GLN A 329 17.61 19.88 6.79
N TRP A 330 16.64 20.64 6.25
CA TRP A 330 15.33 20.86 6.87
C TRP A 330 14.55 19.55 7.11
N MET A 331 14.68 18.56 6.22
CA MET A 331 14.07 17.24 6.36
C MET A 331 14.68 16.37 7.48
N GLY A 332 15.74 16.84 8.15
CA GLY A 332 16.41 16.13 9.24
C GLY A 332 17.43 15.09 8.77
N TRP A 333 17.95 15.26 7.54
CA TRP A 333 18.94 14.37 6.94
C TRP A 333 20.29 15.08 6.80
N GLU A 334 21.36 14.32 7.05
CA GLU A 334 22.75 14.79 6.94
C GLU A 334 23.47 13.91 5.91
N PRO A 335 24.05 14.49 4.84
CA PRO A 335 24.81 13.73 3.87
C PRO A 335 26.21 13.40 4.41
N PHE A 336 26.62 12.14 4.28
CA PHE A 336 28.00 11.71 4.58
C PHE A 336 29.02 12.46 3.72
N LYS A 337 28.67 12.71 2.46
CA LYS A 337 29.40 13.55 1.53
C LYS A 337 28.42 14.11 0.49
N ILE A 338 28.66 15.34 0.05
CA ILE A 338 28.04 15.91 -1.15
C ILE A 338 28.96 15.64 -2.35
N THR A 339 28.41 15.16 -3.45
CA THR A 339 29.12 14.86 -4.70
C THR A 339 28.35 15.35 -5.92
N TYR A 340 29.05 15.51 -7.03
CA TYR A 340 28.50 15.84 -8.33
C TYR A 340 28.80 14.70 -9.30
N THR A 341 27.87 14.32 -10.18
CA THR A 341 28.19 13.41 -11.29
C THR A 341 29.31 13.99 -12.17
N SER A 342 29.39 15.32 -12.29
CA SER A 342 30.47 16.01 -13.01
C SER A 342 31.86 15.91 -12.37
N ASP A 343 31.97 15.57 -11.08
CA ASP A 343 33.26 15.23 -10.43
C ASP A 343 33.95 14.07 -11.16
N TYR A 344 33.14 13.13 -11.69
CA TYR A 344 33.57 11.86 -12.28
C TYR A 344 33.65 11.89 -13.82
N PHE A 345 33.50 13.05 -14.48
CA PHE A 345 33.49 13.13 -15.95
C PHE A 345 34.77 12.60 -16.61
N GLN A 346 35.92 12.64 -15.93
CA GLN A 346 37.17 12.09 -16.46
C GLN A 346 37.16 10.55 -16.43
N GLU A 347 36.83 9.94 -15.30
CA GLU A 347 36.68 8.50 -15.14
C GLU A 347 35.59 7.94 -16.07
N LEU A 348 34.47 8.66 -16.22
CA LEU A 348 33.39 8.32 -17.14
C LEU A 348 33.86 8.34 -18.62
N TYR A 349 34.70 9.31 -18.99
CA TYR A 349 35.31 9.39 -20.33
C TYR A 349 36.30 8.24 -20.57
N ASP A 350 37.18 7.96 -19.60
CA ASP A 350 38.18 6.89 -19.73
C ASP A 350 37.53 5.50 -19.78
N LEU A 351 36.43 5.30 -19.04
CA LEU A 351 35.59 4.11 -19.14
C LEU A 351 34.83 4.02 -20.46
N ALA A 352 34.48 5.15 -21.10
CA ALA A 352 33.83 5.15 -22.42
C ALA A 352 34.83 4.80 -23.53
N VAL A 353 36.06 5.32 -23.44
CA VAL A 353 37.19 4.92 -24.28
C VAL A 353 37.44 3.40 -24.13
N GLU A 354 37.41 2.86 -22.92
CA GLU A 354 37.56 1.43 -22.66
C GLU A 354 36.37 0.61 -23.19
N LEU A 355 35.14 1.12 -23.10
CA LEU A 355 33.95 0.47 -23.68
C LEU A 355 34.04 0.36 -25.21
N ILE A 356 34.57 1.39 -25.88
CA ILE A 356 34.87 1.37 -27.32
C ILE A 356 35.99 0.37 -27.63
N ARG A 357 37.09 0.35 -26.85
CA ARG A 357 38.20 -0.62 -27.02
C ARG A 357 37.76 -2.08 -26.92
N ARG A 358 36.79 -2.38 -26.04
CA ARG A 358 36.20 -3.73 -25.91
C ARG A 358 35.16 -4.04 -26.99
N GLY A 359 34.91 -3.14 -27.94
CA GLY A 359 33.93 -3.31 -29.01
C GLY A 359 32.47 -3.18 -28.54
N HIS A 360 32.24 -2.64 -27.35
CA HIS A 360 30.92 -2.51 -26.72
C HIS A 360 30.34 -1.08 -26.77
N ALA A 361 30.98 -0.17 -27.52
CA ALA A 361 30.42 1.12 -27.90
C ALA A 361 30.97 1.57 -29.27
N TYR A 362 30.22 2.45 -29.94
CA TYR A 362 30.58 3.04 -31.24
C TYR A 362 30.13 4.50 -31.32
N VAL A 363 30.79 5.28 -32.18
CA VAL A 363 30.28 6.61 -32.58
C VAL A 363 29.17 6.41 -33.60
N ASP A 364 28.04 7.11 -33.42
CA ASP A 364 26.89 7.09 -34.33
C ASP A 364 26.59 8.50 -34.85
N HIS A 365 26.21 8.62 -36.12
CA HIS A 365 25.86 9.87 -36.80
C HIS A 365 24.37 9.95 -37.19
N GLN A 366 23.55 8.97 -36.81
CA GLN A 366 22.09 9.07 -36.96
C GLN A 366 21.54 10.31 -36.22
N THR A 367 20.64 11.04 -36.89
CA THR A 367 19.82 12.09 -36.28
C THR A 367 18.92 11.53 -35.16
N PRO A 368 18.43 12.36 -34.21
CA PRO A 368 17.50 11.90 -33.17
C PRO A 368 16.27 11.19 -33.72
N GLU A 369 15.77 11.64 -34.88
CA GLU A 369 14.65 11.09 -35.63
C GLU A 369 14.98 9.70 -36.21
N GLU A 370 16.13 9.55 -36.86
CA GLU A 370 16.61 8.25 -37.37
C GLU A 370 16.89 7.26 -36.24
N ILE A 371 17.51 7.70 -35.12
CA ILE A 371 17.72 6.84 -33.94
C ILE A 371 16.38 6.34 -33.41
N LYS A 372 15.35 7.21 -33.35
CA LYS A 372 14.00 6.82 -32.95
C LYS A 372 13.41 5.80 -33.92
N GLU A 373 13.41 6.09 -35.23
CA GLU A 373 12.87 5.21 -36.27
C GLU A 373 13.54 3.83 -36.26
N TYR A 374 14.87 3.78 -36.15
CA TYR A 374 15.62 2.53 -36.10
C TYR A 374 15.36 1.74 -34.80
N ARG A 375 15.17 2.42 -33.66
CA ARG A 375 14.76 1.75 -32.41
C ARG A 375 13.33 1.22 -32.47
N GLU A 376 12.41 1.92 -33.13
CA GLU A 376 11.03 1.45 -33.37
C GLU A 376 11.00 0.24 -34.34
N LYS A 377 11.87 0.24 -35.36
CA LYS A 377 12.02 -0.86 -36.34
C LYS A 377 12.94 -2.01 -35.89
N LYS A 378 13.52 -1.96 -34.69
CA LYS A 378 14.61 -2.84 -34.21
C LYS A 378 15.77 -2.97 -35.23
N MET A 379 16.19 -1.90 -35.89
CA MET A 379 17.27 -1.89 -36.88
C MET A 379 18.61 -1.41 -36.30
N ASN A 380 19.71 -2.08 -36.65
CA ASN A 380 21.07 -1.62 -36.32
C ASN A 380 21.37 -0.29 -37.03
N SER A 381 22.05 0.64 -36.35
CA SER A 381 22.61 1.85 -36.99
C SER A 381 23.59 1.45 -38.12
N PRO A 382 23.63 2.19 -39.26
CA PRO A 382 24.64 1.99 -40.30
C PRO A 382 26.09 2.06 -39.80
N TRP A 383 26.32 2.78 -38.68
CA TRP A 383 27.65 2.99 -38.09
C TRP A 383 28.00 1.97 -36.99
N ARG A 384 27.09 1.03 -36.65
CA ARG A 384 27.23 0.08 -35.54
C ARG A 384 28.47 -0.81 -35.61
N ASP A 385 28.90 -1.17 -36.82
CA ASP A 385 30.00 -2.11 -37.07
C ASP A 385 31.26 -1.41 -37.62
N ARG A 386 31.37 -0.08 -37.45
CA ARG A 386 32.57 0.69 -37.81
C ARG A 386 33.79 0.28 -36.97
N PRO A 387 35.03 0.40 -37.48
CA PRO A 387 36.24 0.01 -36.76
C PRO A 387 36.41 0.71 -35.40
N ILE A 388 36.96 -0.03 -34.42
CA ILE A 388 37.26 0.48 -33.07
C ILE A 388 38.17 1.72 -33.14
N ALA A 389 39.22 1.69 -33.96
CA ALA A 389 40.14 2.81 -34.14
C ALA A 389 39.47 4.07 -34.72
N GLU A 390 38.45 3.90 -35.57
CA GLU A 390 37.67 5.00 -36.13
C GLU A 390 36.77 5.63 -35.05
N SER A 391 36.08 4.80 -34.25
CA SER A 391 35.26 5.27 -33.13
C SER A 391 36.10 5.96 -32.04
N LEU A 392 37.31 5.46 -31.75
CA LEU A 392 38.23 6.09 -30.81
C LEU A 392 38.68 7.47 -31.29
N LYS A 393 39.10 7.58 -32.56
CA LYS A 393 39.51 8.88 -33.12
C LYS A 393 38.34 9.87 -33.14
N LEU A 394 37.18 9.43 -33.61
CA LEU A 394 35.99 10.29 -33.67
C LEU A 394 35.50 10.71 -32.27
N PHE A 395 35.65 9.89 -31.23
CA PHE A 395 35.30 10.32 -29.86
C PHE A 395 36.28 11.38 -29.30
N ASP A 396 37.54 11.34 -29.71
CA ASP A 396 38.53 12.39 -29.39
C ASP A 396 38.28 13.67 -30.21
N ASP A 397 37.89 13.55 -31.50
CA ASP A 397 37.40 14.65 -32.33
C ASP A 397 36.14 15.29 -31.71
N MET A 398 35.20 14.49 -31.17
CA MET A 398 34.02 14.97 -30.42
C MET A 398 34.44 15.72 -29.15
N LYS A 399 35.36 15.17 -28.34
CA LYS A 399 35.87 15.81 -27.10
C LYS A 399 36.59 17.13 -27.38
N SER A 400 37.24 17.22 -28.54
CA SER A 400 37.96 18.40 -29.02
C SER A 400 37.05 19.45 -29.66
N GLY A 401 35.73 19.23 -29.69
CA GLY A 401 34.76 20.18 -30.26
C GLY A 401 34.80 20.29 -31.79
N LEU A 402 35.41 19.34 -32.49
CA LEU A 402 35.56 19.35 -33.96
C LEU A 402 34.29 18.90 -34.71
N ILE A 403 33.22 18.58 -33.98
CA ILE A 403 31.95 18.06 -34.52
C ILE A 403 30.80 18.86 -33.88
N GLU A 404 29.85 19.33 -34.70
CA GLU A 404 28.71 20.14 -34.23
C GLU A 404 27.73 19.32 -33.36
N GLU A 405 26.90 20.03 -32.57
CA GLU A 405 25.85 19.39 -31.76
C GLU A 405 24.91 18.52 -32.59
N GLY A 406 24.54 17.36 -32.04
CA GLY A 406 23.65 16.41 -32.70
C GLY A 406 24.22 15.65 -33.91
N LYS A 407 25.41 16.01 -34.43
CA LYS A 407 26.03 15.30 -35.57
C LYS A 407 26.76 14.02 -35.19
N ALA A 408 27.06 13.82 -33.91
CA ALA A 408 27.59 12.57 -33.39
C ALA A 408 27.12 12.30 -31.95
N THR A 409 26.97 11.02 -31.64
CA THR A 409 26.75 10.51 -30.28
C THR A 409 27.59 9.25 -30.06
N ILE A 410 27.90 8.91 -28.82
CA ILE A 410 28.38 7.55 -28.51
C ILE A 410 27.16 6.70 -28.17
N ARG A 411 27.08 5.49 -28.74
CA ARG A 411 26.07 4.49 -28.40
C ARG A 411 26.72 3.23 -27.87
N MET A 412 26.11 2.66 -26.84
CA MET A 412 26.46 1.36 -26.30
C MET A 412 26.03 0.28 -27.29
N LYS A 413 26.86 -0.73 -27.54
CA LYS A 413 26.60 -1.81 -28.50
C LYS A 413 25.98 -3.00 -27.75
N GLN A 414 24.67 -2.92 -27.58
CA GLN A 414 23.83 -3.82 -26.80
C GLN A 414 23.10 -4.82 -27.73
N ASP A 415 21.78 -4.94 -27.63
CA ASP A 415 20.95 -5.89 -28.39
C ASP A 415 19.66 -5.21 -28.90
N MET A 416 19.74 -4.73 -30.14
CA MET A 416 18.63 -4.11 -30.86
C MET A 416 17.41 -5.04 -31.04
N GLN A 417 17.56 -6.36 -30.90
CA GLN A 417 16.46 -7.32 -31.08
C GLN A 417 15.77 -7.74 -29.77
N SER A 418 16.34 -7.40 -28.60
CA SER A 418 15.83 -7.76 -27.28
C SER A 418 14.35 -7.37 -27.08
N ASP A 419 13.64 -8.02 -26.17
CA ASP A 419 12.28 -7.59 -25.79
C ASP A 419 12.29 -6.39 -24.82
N ASN A 420 13.47 -6.04 -24.28
CA ASN A 420 13.65 -4.84 -23.47
C ASN A 420 14.21 -3.67 -24.31
N GLY A 421 13.39 -2.64 -24.53
CA GLY A 421 13.78 -1.44 -25.29
C GLY A 421 14.95 -0.64 -24.70
N ASN A 422 15.34 -0.88 -23.44
CA ASN A 422 16.54 -0.32 -22.82
C ASN A 422 17.84 -1.05 -23.22
N MET A 423 17.74 -2.11 -24.02
CA MET A 423 18.89 -2.77 -24.66
C MET A 423 19.09 -2.30 -26.12
N TYR A 424 18.29 -1.35 -26.62
CA TYR A 424 18.36 -0.87 -28.01
C TYR A 424 19.43 0.21 -28.21
N ASP A 425 20.69 -0.19 -28.07
CA ASP A 425 21.89 0.63 -28.24
C ASP A 425 21.75 2.04 -27.65
N LEU A 426 21.64 2.13 -26.33
CA LEU A 426 21.44 3.39 -25.61
C LEU A 426 22.60 4.36 -25.85
N ILE A 427 22.27 5.64 -25.93
CA ILE A 427 23.26 6.72 -26.08
C ILE A 427 24.01 6.89 -24.76
N ALA A 428 25.34 6.79 -24.81
CA ALA A 428 26.25 7.00 -23.69
C ALA A 428 26.73 8.46 -23.58
N TYR A 429 26.99 9.14 -24.71
CA TYR A 429 27.46 10.53 -24.74
C TYR A 429 26.79 11.36 -25.84
N ARG A 430 26.63 12.67 -25.58
CA ARG A 430 26.15 13.68 -26.53
C ARG A 430 27.10 14.89 -26.52
N ILE A 431 27.19 15.59 -27.66
CA ILE A 431 27.87 16.88 -27.76
C ILE A 431 26.92 17.99 -27.28
N LYS A 432 27.42 18.93 -26.47
CA LYS A 432 26.84 20.26 -26.20
C LYS A 432 27.96 21.27 -25.94
N PHE A 433 27.85 22.47 -26.49
CA PHE A 433 28.78 23.57 -26.25
C PHE A 433 28.35 24.51 -25.11
N THR A 434 27.19 24.25 -24.48
CA THR A 434 26.80 24.91 -23.23
C THR A 434 27.85 24.64 -22.13
N PRO A 435 28.46 25.66 -21.51
CA PRO A 435 29.36 25.45 -20.37
C PRO A 435 28.61 24.86 -19.16
N HIS A 436 29.28 23.97 -18.43
CA HIS A 436 28.71 23.31 -17.27
C HIS A 436 28.69 24.23 -16.04
N PRO A 437 27.57 24.35 -15.29
CA PRO A 437 27.52 25.18 -14.09
C PRO A 437 28.51 24.79 -12.98
N HIS A 438 28.88 23.50 -12.92
CA HIS A 438 29.94 23.01 -12.02
C HIS A 438 31.30 22.84 -12.73
N ALA A 439 31.40 21.98 -13.75
CA ALA A 439 32.67 21.64 -14.42
C ALA A 439 33.21 22.67 -15.44
N GLY A 440 32.51 23.79 -15.67
CA GLY A 440 32.93 24.86 -16.58
C GLY A 440 32.90 24.47 -18.06
N ASP A 441 33.78 25.09 -18.84
CA ASP A 441 33.97 24.91 -20.29
C ASP A 441 34.94 23.76 -20.65
N LYS A 442 35.44 23.02 -19.65
CA LYS A 442 36.39 21.91 -19.81
C LYS A 442 35.88 20.76 -20.70
N TRP A 443 34.57 20.63 -20.87
CA TRP A 443 33.93 19.56 -21.63
C TRP A 443 32.89 20.13 -22.61
N CYS A 444 32.91 19.63 -23.86
CA CYS A 444 31.83 19.80 -24.82
C CYS A 444 31.08 18.48 -25.12
N ILE A 445 31.41 17.42 -24.39
CA ILE A 445 30.73 16.12 -24.44
C ILE A 445 30.27 15.73 -23.05
N TYR A 446 29.01 15.31 -22.94
CA TYR A 446 28.36 15.01 -21.67
C TYR A 446 27.78 13.58 -21.68
N PRO A 447 27.97 12.81 -20.60
CA PRO A 447 27.43 11.46 -20.49
C PRO A 447 25.90 11.51 -20.31
N SER A 448 25.22 10.44 -20.69
CA SER A 448 23.80 10.27 -20.40
C SER A 448 23.58 9.73 -18.97
N TYR A 449 22.40 9.98 -18.41
CA TYR A 449 21.93 9.37 -17.16
C TYR A 449 22.15 7.85 -17.12
N ASP A 450 21.72 7.13 -18.17
CA ASP A 450 21.84 5.66 -18.26
C ASP A 450 23.29 5.15 -18.22
N TYR A 451 24.24 5.98 -18.68
CA TYR A 451 25.65 5.66 -18.65
C TYR A 451 26.30 6.06 -17.32
N ALA A 452 26.15 7.32 -16.91
CA ALA A 452 26.81 7.88 -15.74
C ALA A 452 26.31 7.27 -14.41
N HIS A 453 25.00 7.22 -14.22
CA HIS A 453 24.38 6.93 -12.92
C HIS A 453 24.82 5.57 -12.35
N CYS A 454 24.89 4.52 -13.18
CA CYS A 454 25.32 3.19 -12.72
C CYS A 454 26.83 3.10 -12.46
N ILE A 455 27.66 3.78 -13.27
CA ILE A 455 29.10 3.82 -13.09
C ILE A 455 29.46 4.58 -11.81
N VAL A 456 28.84 5.75 -11.56
CA VAL A 456 29.11 6.51 -10.34
C VAL A 456 28.63 5.77 -9.09
N ASP A 457 27.49 5.05 -9.14
CA ASP A 457 27.10 4.13 -8.06
C ASP A 457 28.17 3.06 -7.76
N SER A 458 28.93 2.61 -8.78
CA SER A 458 30.06 1.69 -8.61
C SER A 458 31.29 2.38 -8.00
N LEU A 459 31.64 3.57 -8.49
CA LEU A 459 32.80 4.36 -8.03
C LEU A 459 32.64 4.82 -6.57
N GLU A 460 31.46 5.32 -6.20
CA GLU A 460 31.09 5.70 -4.83
C GLU A 460 30.91 4.50 -3.88
N ASN A 461 31.07 3.27 -4.38
CA ASN A 461 30.88 2.03 -3.60
C ASN A 461 29.50 1.97 -2.93
N ILE A 462 28.45 2.24 -3.71
CA ILE A 462 27.06 2.13 -3.25
C ILE A 462 26.73 0.66 -2.96
N THR A 463 26.30 0.35 -1.74
CA THR A 463 25.80 -0.99 -1.41
C THR A 463 24.39 -1.19 -1.96
N HIS A 464 23.53 -0.18 -1.82
CA HIS A 464 22.11 -0.22 -2.12
C HIS A 464 21.74 0.94 -3.06
N SER A 465 21.54 0.62 -4.33
CA SER A 465 21.09 1.55 -5.37
C SER A 465 19.56 1.56 -5.39
N LEU A 466 18.95 2.44 -4.60
CA LEU A 466 17.49 2.52 -4.48
C LEU A 466 16.93 3.54 -5.49
N CYS A 467 15.75 3.26 -6.05
CA CYS A 467 15.08 4.12 -7.04
C CYS A 467 13.58 3.76 -7.20
N THR A 468 12.85 4.39 -8.12
CA THR A 468 11.42 4.10 -8.35
C THR A 468 11.20 2.97 -9.37
N LEU A 469 10.05 2.29 -9.29
CA LEU A 469 9.69 1.16 -10.18
C LEU A 469 9.70 1.49 -11.69
N GLU A 470 9.66 2.77 -12.08
CA GLU A 470 9.86 3.21 -13.47
C GLU A 470 11.19 2.72 -14.07
N PHE A 471 12.21 2.59 -13.22
CA PHE A 471 13.56 2.19 -13.62
C PHE A 471 13.79 0.68 -13.60
N GLU A 472 12.81 -0.15 -13.20
CA GLU A 472 12.94 -1.62 -13.20
C GLU A 472 13.31 -2.16 -14.59
N THR A 473 12.71 -1.60 -15.65
CA THR A 473 13.05 -1.96 -17.03
C THR A 473 14.49 -1.60 -17.43
N ARG A 474 15.14 -0.67 -16.72
CA ARG A 474 16.54 -0.25 -16.94
C ARG A 474 17.55 -1.06 -16.12
N ARG A 475 17.10 -1.89 -15.18
CA ARG A 475 18.00 -2.74 -14.36
C ARG A 475 18.88 -3.65 -15.22
N ALA A 476 18.37 -4.10 -16.37
CA ALA A 476 19.12 -4.91 -17.33
C ALA A 476 20.30 -4.15 -17.96
N SER A 477 20.09 -2.89 -18.41
CA SER A 477 21.14 -2.07 -19.01
C SER A 477 22.16 -1.57 -17.96
N TYR A 478 21.69 -1.26 -16.74
CA TYR A 478 22.53 -0.92 -15.58
C TYR A 478 23.56 -2.03 -15.30
N TYR A 479 23.11 -3.27 -15.08
CA TYR A 479 24.03 -4.37 -14.78
C TYR A 479 24.84 -4.84 -16.01
N TRP A 480 24.32 -4.71 -17.23
CA TRP A 480 25.07 -5.00 -18.46
C TRP A 480 26.32 -4.10 -18.57
N LEU A 481 26.16 -2.79 -18.39
CA LEU A 481 27.26 -1.83 -18.51
C LEU A 481 28.35 -2.10 -17.44
N LEU A 482 27.95 -2.31 -16.19
CA LEU A 482 28.88 -2.64 -15.11
C LEU A 482 29.59 -3.97 -15.33
N HIS A 483 28.89 -4.99 -15.84
CA HIS A 483 29.52 -6.29 -16.17
C HIS A 483 30.56 -6.14 -17.28
N VAL A 484 30.21 -5.47 -18.38
CA VAL A 484 31.08 -5.29 -19.55
C VAL A 484 32.34 -4.47 -19.21
N LEU A 485 32.22 -3.47 -18.34
CA LEU A 485 33.36 -2.71 -17.83
C LEU A 485 34.18 -3.47 -16.77
N GLY A 486 33.64 -4.52 -16.17
CA GLY A 486 34.29 -5.27 -15.07
C GLY A 486 34.27 -4.51 -13.75
N LEU A 487 33.23 -3.70 -13.54
CA LEU A 487 33.03 -2.85 -12.37
C LEU A 487 32.19 -3.56 -11.29
N TYR A 488 32.30 -3.06 -10.06
CA TYR A 488 31.49 -3.52 -8.93
C TYR A 488 30.00 -3.25 -9.18
N GLN A 489 29.13 -4.16 -8.73
CA GLN A 489 27.70 -4.15 -8.97
C GLN A 489 26.94 -3.88 -7.64
N PRO A 490 26.43 -2.65 -7.43
CA PRO A 490 25.51 -2.31 -6.34
C PRO A 490 24.24 -3.15 -6.37
N TYR A 491 23.63 -3.39 -5.20
CA TYR A 491 22.30 -4.01 -5.12
C TYR A 491 21.23 -3.00 -5.54
N VAL A 492 20.71 -3.12 -6.77
CA VAL A 492 19.62 -2.27 -7.28
C VAL A 492 18.27 -2.77 -6.76
N TRP A 493 17.48 -1.87 -6.15
CA TRP A 493 16.12 -2.21 -5.70
C TRP A 493 15.12 -1.04 -5.80
N GLU A 494 14.05 -1.27 -6.52
CA GLU A 494 13.03 -0.27 -6.83
C GLU A 494 11.82 -0.30 -5.88
N TYR A 495 11.27 0.87 -5.57
CA TYR A 495 10.06 1.05 -4.74
C TYR A 495 8.91 1.78 -5.45
N SER A 496 7.70 1.59 -4.92
CA SER A 496 6.47 2.25 -5.34
C SER A 496 6.52 3.76 -5.12
N ARG A 497 6.07 4.53 -6.12
CA ARG A 497 6.02 6.00 -6.00
C ARG A 497 4.96 6.47 -5.01
N LEU A 498 5.28 7.53 -4.27
CA LEU A 498 4.33 8.23 -3.40
C LEU A 498 3.53 9.25 -4.22
N ASN A 499 2.39 8.82 -4.78
CA ASN A 499 1.41 9.71 -5.41
C ASN A 499 0.35 10.09 -4.37
N VAL A 500 -0.09 11.36 -4.36
CA VAL A 500 -1.11 11.90 -3.43
C VAL A 500 -2.35 12.37 -4.21
N THR A 501 -3.54 12.32 -3.63
CA THR A 501 -4.78 12.81 -4.28
C THR A 501 -4.84 14.34 -4.37
N ASN A 502 -5.72 14.86 -5.24
CA ASN A 502 -6.06 16.29 -5.36
C ASN A 502 -4.86 17.20 -5.72
N THR A 503 -3.83 16.65 -6.36
CA THR A 503 -2.60 17.36 -6.73
C THR A 503 -1.97 16.79 -8.00
N VAL A 504 -0.99 17.50 -8.57
CA VAL A 504 -0.14 16.99 -9.65
C VAL A 504 1.33 17.10 -9.22
N MET A 505 2.07 15.99 -9.31
CA MET A 505 3.51 15.99 -8.98
C MET A 505 4.43 16.09 -10.19
N SER A 506 3.92 15.87 -11.42
CA SER A 506 4.79 15.84 -12.58
C SER A 506 5.37 17.23 -12.86
N LYS A 507 6.71 17.32 -12.87
CA LYS A 507 7.48 18.56 -13.03
C LYS A 507 6.99 19.43 -14.19
N ARG A 508 6.57 18.83 -15.31
CA ARG A 508 5.98 19.53 -16.47
C ARG A 508 4.64 20.21 -16.14
N LYS A 509 3.72 19.55 -15.42
CA LYS A 509 2.46 20.17 -14.97
C LYS A 509 2.74 21.25 -13.91
N LEU A 510 3.58 20.97 -12.91
CA LEU A 510 3.96 21.95 -11.88
C LEU A 510 4.57 23.24 -12.47
N ASN A 511 5.57 23.11 -13.35
CA ASN A 511 6.21 24.26 -14.00
C ASN A 511 5.21 25.08 -14.82
N TYR A 512 4.24 24.44 -15.47
CA TYR A 512 3.17 25.13 -16.18
C TYR A 512 2.26 25.94 -15.25
N ILE A 513 1.83 25.38 -14.10
CA ILE A 513 1.00 26.10 -13.11
C ILE A 513 1.74 27.34 -12.57
N VAL A 514 3.03 27.18 -12.22
CA VAL A 514 3.87 28.26 -11.65
C VAL A 514 4.20 29.34 -12.69
N THR A 515 4.59 28.95 -13.91
CA THR A 515 4.97 29.90 -14.97
C THR A 515 3.77 30.73 -15.45
N ASN A 516 2.59 30.11 -15.58
CA ASN A 516 1.35 30.79 -15.99
C ASN A 516 0.58 31.43 -14.82
N LYS A 517 1.19 31.55 -13.63
CA LYS A 517 0.66 32.27 -12.46
C LYS A 517 -0.73 31.84 -11.96
N TYR A 518 -1.06 30.55 -12.10
CA TYR A 518 -2.16 29.92 -11.37
C TYR A 518 -1.87 29.76 -9.87
N VAL A 519 -0.58 29.81 -9.49
CA VAL A 519 -0.06 29.81 -8.11
C VAL A 519 1.00 30.89 -7.95
N ASP A 520 1.26 31.31 -6.70
CA ASP A 520 2.14 32.44 -6.40
C ASP A 520 3.59 32.19 -6.89
N GLY A 521 4.09 30.98 -6.61
CA GLY A 521 5.46 30.52 -6.89
C GLY A 521 5.63 29.01 -6.64
N TRP A 522 6.87 28.52 -6.70
CA TRP A 522 7.20 27.12 -6.38
C TRP A 522 7.01 26.77 -4.89
N ASP A 523 6.92 27.79 -4.03
CA ASP A 523 6.67 27.71 -2.59
C ASP A 523 5.21 28.01 -2.20
N ASP A 524 4.28 28.08 -3.15
CA ASP A 524 2.85 28.28 -2.84
C ASP A 524 2.33 27.15 -1.93
N PRO A 525 1.70 27.45 -0.76
CA PRO A 525 1.17 26.45 0.18
C PRO A 525 0.20 25.39 -0.39
N ARG A 526 -0.37 25.62 -1.57
CA ARG A 526 -1.25 24.66 -2.26
C ARG A 526 -0.48 23.58 -3.05
N LEU A 527 0.81 23.77 -3.30
CA LEU A 527 1.66 22.81 -3.99
C LEU A 527 2.21 21.77 -3.02
N MET A 528 2.35 20.53 -3.49
CA MET A 528 3.06 19.45 -2.78
C MET A 528 4.59 19.53 -2.97
N THR A 529 5.13 20.70 -3.29
CA THR A 529 6.58 20.98 -3.20
C THR A 529 6.99 20.97 -1.73
N LEU A 530 8.23 20.59 -1.43
CA LEU A 530 8.71 20.62 -0.04
C LEU A 530 8.86 22.07 0.47
N ALA A 531 9.17 23.01 -0.43
CA ALA A 531 9.06 24.45 -0.16
C ALA A 531 7.62 24.89 0.18
N GLY A 532 6.63 24.47 -0.61
CA GLY A 532 5.22 24.81 -0.39
C GLY A 532 4.67 24.24 0.93
N LEU A 533 5.00 22.98 1.23
CA LEU A 533 4.64 22.34 2.50
C LEU A 533 5.31 23.02 3.70
N ARG A 534 6.60 23.35 3.62
CA ARG A 534 7.31 24.11 4.66
C ARG A 534 6.69 25.51 4.87
N ARG A 535 6.36 26.23 3.79
CA ARG A 535 5.69 27.54 3.85
C ARG A 535 4.25 27.45 4.37
N ARG A 536 3.54 26.36 4.07
CA ARG A 536 2.24 26.03 4.67
C ARG A 536 2.33 25.78 6.19
N GLY A 537 3.52 25.52 6.73
CA GLY A 537 3.76 25.21 8.14
C GLY A 537 3.76 23.73 8.48
N VAL A 538 3.83 22.86 7.46
CA VAL A 538 4.03 21.43 7.66
C VAL A 538 5.46 21.19 8.12
N THR A 539 5.64 20.40 9.16
CA THR A 539 6.96 20.02 9.69
C THR A 539 7.56 18.84 8.94
N SER A 540 8.89 18.77 8.90
CA SER A 540 9.62 17.65 8.31
C SER A 540 9.43 16.34 9.09
N THR A 541 9.27 16.43 10.40
CA THR A 541 8.89 15.33 11.31
C THR A 541 7.53 14.73 10.93
N ALA A 542 6.50 15.54 10.66
CA ALA A 542 5.20 15.04 10.21
C ALA A 542 5.26 14.37 8.83
N ILE A 543 6.07 14.90 7.91
CA ILE A 543 6.32 14.28 6.60
C ILE A 543 7.04 12.93 6.74
N ASN A 544 8.09 12.87 7.56
CA ASN A 544 8.83 11.63 7.83
C ASN A 544 7.94 10.57 8.51
N ALA A 545 7.04 10.97 9.41
CA ALA A 545 6.04 10.09 10.03
C ALA A 545 5.01 9.57 9.02
N PHE A 546 4.50 10.44 8.12
CA PHE A 546 3.60 10.05 7.02
C PHE A 546 4.26 9.05 6.07
N VAL A 547 5.49 9.30 5.64
CA VAL A 547 6.25 8.39 4.77
C VAL A 547 6.51 7.05 5.46
N ARG A 548 6.91 7.05 6.75
CA ARG A 548 7.05 5.82 7.56
C ARG A 548 5.74 5.04 7.60
N GLY A 549 4.61 5.71 7.82
CA GLY A 549 3.28 5.09 7.85
C GLY A 549 2.80 4.52 6.51
N ILE A 550 3.28 5.05 5.37
CA ILE A 550 3.03 4.47 4.03
C ILE A 550 3.88 3.21 3.82
N GLY A 551 5.12 3.21 4.31
CA GLY A 551 6.04 2.09 4.18
C GLY A 551 6.72 1.97 2.81
N ILE A 552 7.61 0.98 2.72
CA ILE A 552 8.44 0.71 1.54
C ILE A 552 7.92 -0.58 0.88
N THR A 553 7.40 -0.48 -0.35
CA THR A 553 6.72 -1.59 -1.05
C THR A 553 7.07 -1.59 -2.54
N ARG A 554 6.85 -2.72 -3.22
CA ARG A 554 6.89 -2.83 -4.69
C ARG A 554 5.50 -2.80 -5.35
N SER A 555 4.49 -2.33 -4.62
CA SER A 555 3.11 -2.25 -5.12
C SER A 555 2.83 -0.85 -5.63
N ASP A 556 2.94 -0.66 -6.94
CA ASP A 556 2.34 0.51 -7.60
C ASP A 556 0.80 0.48 -7.50
N CYS A 557 0.17 1.60 -7.89
CA CYS A 557 -1.28 1.84 -7.88
C CYS A 557 -1.95 2.12 -6.52
N SER A 558 -1.21 2.44 -5.45
CA SER A 558 -1.81 3.07 -4.25
C SER A 558 -1.63 4.60 -4.29
N MET A 559 -2.61 5.34 -4.84
CA MET A 559 -2.69 6.79 -4.64
C MET A 559 -3.12 7.07 -3.20
N ILE A 560 -2.30 7.81 -2.45
CA ILE A 560 -2.53 8.10 -1.04
C ILE A 560 -3.44 9.32 -0.91
N ARG A 561 -4.55 9.19 -0.18
CA ARG A 561 -5.44 10.32 0.09
C ARG A 561 -4.74 11.39 0.92
N LEU A 562 -5.01 12.66 0.59
CA LEU A 562 -4.42 13.83 1.25
C LEU A 562 -4.75 13.91 2.76
N ASP A 563 -5.93 13.45 3.17
CA ASP A 563 -6.35 13.37 4.58
C ASP A 563 -5.37 12.58 5.46
N ARG A 564 -4.68 11.57 4.90
CA ARG A 564 -3.65 10.80 5.60
C ARG A 564 -2.41 11.63 5.92
N LEU A 565 -2.00 12.55 5.03
CA LEU A 565 -0.92 13.50 5.33
C LEU A 565 -1.38 14.50 6.39
N GLU A 566 -2.60 15.04 6.23
CA GLU A 566 -3.20 15.97 7.18
C GLU A 566 -3.38 15.37 8.59
N TYR A 567 -3.66 14.07 8.71
CA TYR A 567 -3.69 13.35 9.98
C TYR A 567 -2.34 13.42 10.72
N HIS A 568 -1.22 13.10 10.07
CA HIS A 568 0.11 13.17 10.70
C HIS A 568 0.50 14.61 11.08
N ILE A 569 0.07 15.60 10.30
CA ILE A 569 0.25 17.03 10.61
C ILE A 569 -0.56 17.41 11.87
N ARG A 570 -1.84 17.01 11.96
CA ARG A 570 -2.70 17.27 13.13
C ARG A 570 -2.14 16.61 14.39
N GLU A 571 -1.66 15.37 14.29
CA GLU A 571 -1.09 14.60 15.41
C GLU A 571 0.16 15.25 16.01
N GLU A 572 1.00 15.88 15.18
CA GLU A 572 2.19 16.57 15.66
C GLU A 572 1.86 17.96 16.19
N LEU A 573 1.14 18.78 15.42
CA LEU A 573 0.83 20.16 15.81
C LEU A 573 -0.07 20.23 17.06
N ASN A 574 -0.87 19.20 17.37
CA ASN A 574 -1.59 19.11 18.65
C ASN A 574 -0.65 19.07 19.88
N LYS A 575 0.60 18.64 19.67
CA LYS A 575 1.64 18.50 20.70
C LYS A 575 2.66 19.65 20.67
N THR A 576 2.81 20.33 19.54
CA THR A 576 3.90 21.32 19.30
C THR A 576 3.46 22.74 18.97
N ALA A 577 2.18 22.99 18.65
CA ALA A 577 1.68 24.34 18.32
C ALA A 577 0.83 24.93 19.47
N PRO A 578 1.29 25.99 20.17
CA PRO A 578 0.57 26.55 21.32
C PRO A 578 -0.77 27.20 20.92
N ARG A 579 -1.75 27.11 21.82
CA ARG A 579 -3.10 27.65 21.66
C ARG A 579 -3.17 29.16 21.86
N VAL A 580 -3.88 29.82 20.95
CA VAL A 580 -4.16 31.25 20.96
C VAL A 580 -5.60 31.52 20.51
N LEU A 581 -6.17 32.64 20.98
CA LEU A 581 -7.49 33.11 20.53
C LEU A 581 -7.33 34.08 19.35
N VAL A 582 -8.00 33.76 18.24
CA VAL A 582 -8.09 34.58 17.02
C VAL A 582 -9.50 34.41 16.46
N VAL A 583 -10.07 35.49 15.93
CA VAL A 583 -11.40 35.55 15.31
C VAL A 583 -11.23 35.98 13.85
N LEU A 584 -11.79 35.24 12.90
CA LEU A 584 -11.57 35.45 11.47
C LEU A 584 -12.55 36.48 10.89
N HIS A 585 -13.84 36.37 11.20
CA HIS A 585 -14.84 37.37 10.80
C HIS A 585 -15.43 38.02 12.07
N PRO A 586 -14.79 39.06 12.62
CA PRO A 586 -15.20 39.65 13.89
C PRO A 586 -16.60 40.24 13.86
N LEU A 587 -17.39 39.87 14.87
CA LEU A 587 -18.69 40.44 15.19
C LEU A 587 -18.62 41.05 16.61
N LYS A 588 -18.94 42.33 16.71
CA LYS A 588 -18.79 43.12 17.94
C LYS A 588 -19.88 42.76 18.97
N VAL A 589 -19.46 42.56 20.21
CA VAL A 589 -20.31 42.34 21.37
C VAL A 589 -19.95 43.35 22.46
N VAL A 590 -20.93 44.12 22.92
CA VAL A 590 -20.76 45.10 24.01
C VAL A 590 -21.39 44.54 25.29
N ILE A 591 -20.56 44.44 26.33
CA ILE A 591 -20.94 43.96 27.66
C ILE A 591 -21.47 45.15 28.47
N THR A 592 -22.78 45.20 28.70
CA THR A 592 -23.48 46.38 29.23
C THR A 592 -23.36 46.57 30.75
N ASN A 593 -23.00 45.51 31.49
CA ASN A 593 -22.83 45.52 32.94
C ASN A 593 -21.35 45.52 33.40
N LEU A 594 -20.42 45.88 32.51
CA LEU A 594 -19.00 46.09 32.83
C LEU A 594 -18.61 47.55 32.53
N GLU A 595 -17.86 48.19 33.43
CA GLU A 595 -17.41 49.58 33.24
C GLU A 595 -16.47 49.71 32.04
N ALA A 596 -16.70 50.72 31.19
CA ALA A 596 -15.97 50.89 29.93
C ALA A 596 -14.46 51.19 30.10
N SER A 597 -14.02 51.59 31.29
CA SER A 597 -12.60 51.79 31.63
C SER A 597 -11.92 50.54 32.21
N SER A 598 -12.66 49.45 32.43
CA SER A 598 -12.15 48.24 33.08
C SER A 598 -11.54 47.27 32.07
N VAL A 599 -10.30 46.83 32.34
CA VAL A 599 -9.60 45.76 31.61
C VAL A 599 -9.02 44.77 32.62
N MET A 600 -9.27 43.48 32.40
CA MET A 600 -8.81 42.38 33.26
C MET A 600 -7.92 41.40 32.49
N ASP A 601 -6.71 41.13 33.00
CA ASP A 601 -5.79 40.14 32.40
C ASP A 601 -6.08 38.70 32.88
N LEU A 602 -6.76 37.94 32.02
CA LEU A 602 -7.14 36.55 32.27
C LEU A 602 -6.04 35.57 31.84
N ASP A 603 -5.89 34.46 32.55
CA ASP A 603 -4.94 33.40 32.23
C ASP A 603 -5.52 32.35 31.27
N ALA A 604 -4.96 32.28 30.06
CA ALA A 604 -5.30 31.28 29.05
C ALA A 604 -4.19 30.21 28.94
N LYS A 605 -4.57 28.94 28.82
CA LYS A 605 -3.62 27.82 28.68
C LYS A 605 -3.12 27.68 27.23
N LYS A 606 -1.80 27.63 27.03
CA LYS A 606 -1.15 27.32 25.75
C LYS A 606 -1.36 25.86 25.33
N TRP A 607 -1.49 24.95 26.29
CA TRP A 607 -1.60 23.50 26.06
C TRP A 607 -2.86 22.93 26.73
N PRO A 608 -3.49 21.87 26.18
CA PRO A 608 -4.61 21.18 26.82
C PRO A 608 -4.24 20.65 28.21
N ASP A 609 -3.13 19.91 28.26
CA ASP A 609 -2.79 19.01 29.37
C ASP A 609 -1.76 19.65 30.33
N ALA A 610 -1.58 20.97 30.25
CA ALA A 610 -0.72 21.73 31.15
C ALA A 610 -1.25 21.70 32.60
N GLN A 611 -0.37 21.29 33.51
CA GLN A 611 -0.60 21.38 34.95
C GLN A 611 -0.66 22.85 35.40
N GLU A 612 -1.33 23.11 36.51
CA GLU A 612 -1.78 24.46 36.87
C GLU A 612 -0.74 25.27 37.67
N ASP A 613 0.36 24.61 38.04
CA ASP A 613 1.54 25.15 38.70
C ASP A 613 2.58 25.70 37.70
N ASP A 614 2.69 25.13 36.50
CA ASP A 614 3.54 25.65 35.43
C ASP A 614 2.98 26.95 34.83
N LYS A 615 3.39 28.07 35.43
CA LYS A 615 3.10 29.42 34.94
C LYS A 615 3.60 29.69 33.52
N SER A 616 4.59 28.94 33.01
CA SER A 616 5.08 29.12 31.64
C SER A 616 4.09 28.60 30.59
N ALA A 617 3.24 27.64 30.95
CA ALA A 617 2.18 27.11 30.08
C ALA A 617 0.97 28.05 29.89
N PHE A 618 0.95 29.22 30.54
CA PHE A 618 -0.11 30.22 30.41
C PHE A 618 0.34 31.46 29.61
N TYR A 619 -0.64 32.23 29.14
CA TYR A 619 -0.45 33.58 28.60
C TYR A 619 -1.63 34.47 29.01
N LYS A 620 -1.41 35.79 29.06
CA LYS A 620 -2.45 36.77 29.40
C LYS A 620 -3.32 37.12 28.19
N VAL A 621 -4.62 37.23 28.45
CA VAL A 621 -5.64 37.70 27.50
C VAL A 621 -6.40 38.86 28.16
N PRO A 622 -6.42 40.06 27.57
CA PRO A 622 -7.20 41.17 28.10
C PRO A 622 -8.69 40.90 27.90
N PHE A 623 -9.49 41.21 28.92
CA PHE A 623 -10.95 41.17 28.91
C PHE A 623 -11.48 42.56 29.28
N SER A 624 -12.22 43.19 28.37
CA SER A 624 -12.81 44.52 28.50
C SER A 624 -14.29 44.50 28.10
N ASN A 625 -14.98 45.63 28.18
CA ASN A 625 -16.42 45.69 27.88
C ASN A 625 -16.77 45.52 26.39
N VAL A 626 -15.78 45.58 25.48
CA VAL A 626 -15.98 45.31 24.05
C VAL A 626 -15.19 44.06 23.66
N VAL A 627 -15.93 42.99 23.31
CA VAL A 627 -15.37 41.72 22.87
C VAL A 627 -15.86 41.39 21.46
N TYR A 628 -15.06 40.66 20.70
CA TYR A 628 -15.38 40.20 19.35
C TYR A 628 -15.46 38.68 19.34
N ILE A 629 -16.52 38.16 18.73
CA ILE A 629 -16.73 36.73 18.49
C ILE A 629 -16.78 36.46 16.97
N GLU A 630 -16.67 35.19 16.58
CA GLU A 630 -16.82 34.79 15.18
C GLU A 630 -18.25 35.04 14.68
N ARG A 631 -18.42 35.60 13.48
CA ARG A 631 -19.75 35.93 12.94
C ARG A 631 -20.68 34.71 12.79
N SER A 632 -20.11 33.50 12.67
CA SER A 632 -20.87 32.24 12.63
C SER A 632 -21.35 31.73 14.01
N ASP A 633 -20.79 32.27 15.11
CA ASP A 633 -21.17 31.94 16.49
C ASP A 633 -22.34 32.77 17.02
N PHE A 634 -22.98 33.60 16.18
CA PHE A 634 -24.26 34.23 16.47
C PHE A 634 -25.36 33.84 15.45
N ARG A 635 -26.59 33.65 15.93
CA ARG A 635 -27.79 33.49 15.09
C ARG A 635 -29.01 34.20 15.69
N MET A 636 -29.81 34.85 14.84
CA MET A 636 -31.07 35.50 15.22
C MET A 636 -32.16 34.52 15.71
N LYS A 637 -32.08 33.24 15.33
CA LYS A 637 -33.00 32.18 15.77
C LYS A 637 -32.18 31.04 16.37
N ASP A 638 -32.54 30.65 17.59
CA ASP A 638 -31.90 29.52 18.28
C ASP A 638 -32.48 28.16 17.83
N SER A 639 -31.70 27.10 18.01
CA SER A 639 -32.13 25.72 17.78
C SER A 639 -31.50 24.76 18.79
N LYS A 640 -32.15 23.62 19.05
CA LYS A 640 -31.75 22.69 20.14
C LYS A 640 -30.34 22.08 19.97
N ASP A 641 -29.85 22.07 18.74
CA ASP A 641 -28.54 21.60 18.28
C ASP A 641 -27.48 22.72 18.21
N TYR A 642 -27.87 23.99 18.33
CA TYR A 642 -26.95 25.12 18.24
C TYR A 642 -26.31 25.44 19.59
N TYR A 643 -24.99 25.55 19.61
CA TYR A 643 -24.20 25.89 20.80
C TYR A 643 -23.64 27.32 20.79
N GLY A 644 -23.90 28.10 19.74
CA GLY A 644 -23.57 29.52 19.66
C GLY A 644 -24.58 30.44 20.37
N LEU A 645 -24.31 31.74 20.30
CA LEU A 645 -25.07 32.82 20.91
C LEU A 645 -26.34 33.14 20.10
N ALA A 646 -27.42 33.46 20.80
CA ALA A 646 -28.70 33.88 20.22
C ALA A 646 -29.43 34.80 21.21
N PRO A 647 -30.44 35.59 20.78
CA PRO A 647 -31.19 36.48 21.68
C PRO A 647 -31.72 35.76 22.93
N GLY A 648 -31.45 36.33 24.11
CA GLY A 648 -31.84 35.78 25.42
C GLY A 648 -31.03 34.59 25.93
N LYS A 649 -30.14 34.00 25.11
CA LYS A 649 -29.35 32.80 25.41
C LYS A 649 -28.00 33.14 26.04
N SER A 650 -27.50 32.26 26.91
CA SER A 650 -26.18 32.35 27.54
C SER A 650 -25.15 31.38 26.96
N VAL A 651 -23.90 31.82 26.82
CA VAL A 651 -22.73 31.03 26.37
C VAL A 651 -21.49 31.39 27.20
N LEU A 652 -20.52 30.48 27.34
CA LEU A 652 -19.26 30.75 28.03
C LEU A 652 -18.22 31.33 27.06
N LEU A 653 -17.62 32.48 27.41
CA LEU A 653 -16.39 32.93 26.77
C LEU A 653 -15.19 32.12 27.29
N ARG A 654 -14.39 31.55 26.39
CA ARG A 654 -13.22 30.70 26.69
C ARG A 654 -12.25 31.41 27.65
N TYR A 655 -11.87 30.77 28.75
CA TYR A 655 -11.04 31.34 29.84
C TYR A 655 -11.65 32.53 30.62
N ALA A 656 -12.85 33.01 30.26
CA ALA A 656 -13.50 34.17 30.85
C ALA A 656 -14.82 33.81 31.55
N PHE A 657 -15.88 34.59 31.31
CA PHE A 657 -17.18 34.53 31.98
C PHE A 657 -18.28 34.11 31.01
N PRO A 658 -19.40 33.54 31.50
CA PRO A 658 -20.61 33.45 30.70
C PRO A 658 -21.13 34.83 30.31
N ILE A 659 -21.60 34.98 29.07
CA ILE A 659 -22.34 36.15 28.58
C ILE A 659 -23.73 35.73 28.10
N LYS A 660 -24.71 36.62 28.26
CA LYS A 660 -26.09 36.44 27.82
C LYS A 660 -26.48 37.57 26.87
N CYS A 661 -26.95 37.23 25.67
CA CYS A 661 -27.44 38.23 24.70
C CYS A 661 -28.71 38.92 25.24
N THR A 662 -28.71 40.25 25.32
CA THR A 662 -29.84 41.06 25.79
C THR A 662 -30.55 41.80 24.64
N ASP A 663 -29.78 42.35 23.70
CA ASP A 663 -30.28 43.19 22.59
C ASP A 663 -29.36 43.04 21.35
N VAL A 664 -29.85 43.38 20.15
CA VAL A 664 -29.15 43.15 18.87
C VAL A 664 -29.37 44.32 17.91
N ILE A 665 -28.28 44.95 17.49
CA ILE A 665 -28.30 46.06 16.52
C ILE A 665 -28.09 45.50 15.11
N LEU A 666 -29.09 45.73 14.26
CA LEU A 666 -29.09 45.40 12.83
C LEU A 666 -28.75 46.65 12.01
N ALA A 667 -28.25 46.45 10.79
CA ALA A 667 -28.07 47.51 9.80
C ALA A 667 -29.41 47.95 9.16
N ASP A 668 -29.35 48.94 8.27
CA ASP A 668 -30.51 49.48 7.56
C ASP A 668 -31.27 48.43 6.72
N ASP A 669 -30.56 47.37 6.30
CA ASP A 669 -31.12 46.20 5.60
C ASP A 669 -32.02 45.32 6.47
N LYS A 670 -31.91 45.43 7.81
CA LYS A 670 -32.56 44.60 8.84
C LYS A 670 -32.20 43.10 8.78
N GLU A 671 -31.11 42.75 8.11
CA GLU A 671 -30.58 41.38 8.01
C GLU A 671 -29.15 41.28 8.54
N THR A 672 -28.31 42.29 8.29
CA THR A 672 -26.92 42.32 8.73
C THR A 672 -26.81 42.72 10.20
N VAL A 673 -26.30 41.82 11.04
CA VAL A 673 -25.94 42.12 12.43
C VAL A 673 -24.66 42.96 12.47
N LEU A 674 -24.71 44.09 13.18
CA LEU A 674 -23.61 45.03 13.39
C LEU A 674 -22.98 44.89 14.79
N GLU A 675 -23.82 44.94 15.83
CA GLU A 675 -23.41 44.89 17.24
C GLU A 675 -24.41 44.05 18.04
N ILE A 676 -23.90 43.21 18.94
CA ILE A 676 -24.69 42.48 19.93
C ILE A 676 -24.49 43.15 21.28
N ARG A 677 -25.54 43.25 22.09
CA ARG A 677 -25.43 43.66 23.49
C ARG A 677 -25.63 42.44 24.38
N ALA A 678 -24.82 42.35 25.43
CA ALA A 678 -24.84 41.23 26.35
C ALA A 678 -24.55 41.65 27.79
N GLU A 679 -24.96 40.83 28.74
CA GLU A 679 -24.58 40.93 30.15
C GLU A 679 -23.68 39.75 30.53
N TYR A 680 -22.61 40.00 31.28
CA TYR A 680 -21.75 38.93 31.81
C TYR A 680 -22.23 38.44 33.18
N ASP A 681 -22.11 37.14 33.42
CA ASP A 681 -22.40 36.47 34.69
C ASP A 681 -21.07 36.27 35.46
N PRO A 682 -20.85 36.95 36.59
CA PRO A 682 -19.65 36.72 37.41
C PRO A 682 -19.68 35.34 38.08
N SER A 683 -20.85 34.70 38.23
CA SER A 683 -20.91 33.30 38.62
C SER A 683 -20.49 32.43 37.44
N LYS A 684 -19.49 31.57 37.63
CA LYS A 684 -18.96 30.70 36.56
C LYS A 684 -19.88 29.48 36.32
N SER A 685 -21.13 29.76 35.99
CA SER A 685 -22.20 28.81 35.72
C SER A 685 -21.87 27.97 34.48
N LYS A 686 -22.08 26.63 34.55
CA LYS A 686 -21.77 25.72 33.43
C LYS A 686 -22.78 25.86 32.30
N GLN A 687 -22.45 26.68 31.31
CA GLN A 687 -23.23 26.83 30.07
C GLN A 687 -22.94 25.70 29.07
N LYS A 688 -23.87 25.48 28.12
CA LYS A 688 -23.74 24.43 27.09
C LYS A 688 -22.75 24.76 25.96
N GLY A 689 -22.57 26.05 25.65
CA GLY A 689 -21.71 26.52 24.58
C GLY A 689 -20.45 27.20 25.10
N VAL A 690 -19.33 27.05 24.39
CA VAL A 690 -18.06 27.73 24.69
C VAL A 690 -17.50 28.36 23.41
N LEU A 691 -17.30 29.67 23.41
CA LEU A 691 -16.83 30.45 22.26
C LEU A 691 -15.40 30.96 22.47
N HIS A 692 -14.61 30.99 21.40
CA HIS A 692 -13.40 31.83 21.37
C HIS A 692 -13.82 33.30 21.19
N TRP A 693 -12.93 34.23 21.55
CA TRP A 693 -13.17 35.67 21.48
C TRP A 693 -11.84 36.42 21.57
N VAL A 694 -11.84 37.71 21.20
CA VAL A 694 -10.74 38.66 21.42
C VAL A 694 -11.37 39.99 21.84
N ALA A 695 -10.77 40.71 22.80
CA ALA A 695 -11.29 42.02 23.25
C ALA A 695 -10.36 43.19 22.88
N GLU A 696 -10.90 44.41 22.97
CA GLU A 696 -10.09 45.64 22.93
C GLU A 696 -9.02 45.59 24.05
N PRO A 697 -7.71 45.67 23.75
CA PRO A 697 -6.65 45.55 24.76
C PRO A 697 -6.56 46.78 25.69
N SER A 698 -7.17 47.89 25.29
CA SER A 698 -7.40 49.09 26.09
C SER A 698 -8.65 49.79 25.54
N PRO A 699 -9.42 50.53 26.35
CA PRO A 699 -10.70 51.11 25.93
C PRO A 699 -10.59 51.95 24.66
N GLY A 700 -11.37 51.61 23.62
CA GLY A 700 -11.39 52.30 22.33
C GLY A 700 -10.22 51.97 21.39
N ALA A 701 -9.40 50.95 21.71
CA ALA A 701 -8.33 50.47 20.83
C ALA A 701 -8.73 49.15 20.15
N ASP A 702 -8.64 49.11 18.82
CA ASP A 702 -8.84 47.87 18.06
C ASP A 702 -7.88 46.74 18.53
N PRO A 703 -8.33 45.47 18.52
CA PRO A 703 -7.47 44.30 18.63
C PRO A 703 -6.37 44.24 17.56
N LEU A 704 -5.39 43.35 17.76
CA LEU A 704 -4.30 43.13 16.81
C LEU A 704 -4.87 42.59 15.49
N LYS A 705 -4.78 43.38 14.42
CA LYS A 705 -5.27 43.01 13.08
C LYS A 705 -4.23 42.18 12.34
N VAL A 706 -4.63 41.04 11.78
CA VAL A 706 -3.76 40.10 11.09
C VAL A 706 -4.40 39.61 9.78
N GLU A 707 -3.58 39.33 8.77
CA GLU A 707 -4.04 38.64 7.55
C GLU A 707 -4.04 37.13 7.79
N VAL A 708 -5.11 36.42 7.42
CA VAL A 708 -5.21 34.96 7.49
C VAL A 708 -5.51 34.39 6.12
N ARG A 709 -4.70 33.43 5.68
CA ARG A 709 -4.81 32.75 4.39
C ARG A 709 -5.30 31.33 4.62
N LEU A 710 -6.54 31.05 4.21
CA LEU A 710 -7.12 29.72 4.23
C LEU A 710 -6.80 29.03 2.90
N PHE A 711 -6.39 27.76 2.97
CA PHE A 711 -6.06 26.96 1.80
C PHE A 711 -6.95 25.73 1.73
N GLU A 712 -7.53 25.51 0.56
CA GLU A 712 -8.31 24.34 0.22
C GLU A 712 -7.59 23.51 -0.85
N LYS A 713 -8.16 22.35 -1.19
CA LYS A 713 -7.63 21.47 -2.24
C LYS A 713 -7.46 22.25 -3.56
N LEU A 714 -6.28 22.15 -4.18
CA LEU A 714 -5.96 22.85 -5.44
C LEU A 714 -6.76 22.30 -6.63
N PHE A 715 -7.05 21.00 -6.63
CA PHE A 715 -7.80 20.29 -7.67
C PHE A 715 -9.03 19.60 -7.06
N ASN A 716 -10.16 19.72 -7.74
CA ASN A 716 -11.43 19.16 -7.30
C ASN A 716 -11.44 17.61 -7.38
N SER A 717 -10.91 17.05 -8.48
CA SER A 717 -10.81 15.62 -8.69
C SER A 717 -9.72 14.98 -7.84
N GLU A 718 -9.92 13.73 -7.41
CA GLU A 718 -8.90 13.00 -6.63
C GLU A 718 -7.66 12.68 -7.48
N ASN A 719 -7.81 12.45 -8.79
CA ASN A 719 -6.71 12.19 -9.72
C ASN A 719 -6.73 13.16 -10.94
N PRO A 720 -6.30 14.42 -10.77
CA PRO A 720 -6.19 15.39 -11.86
C PRO A 720 -5.02 15.08 -12.82
N ALA A 721 -4.19 14.07 -12.53
CA ALA A 721 -3.08 13.71 -13.40
C ALA A 721 -3.57 13.07 -14.72
N GLU A 722 -4.67 12.31 -14.67
CA GLU A 722 -5.26 11.52 -15.77
C GLU A 722 -6.32 12.28 -16.60
N LEU A 723 -6.75 13.48 -16.18
CA LEU A 723 -7.69 14.29 -16.94
C LEU A 723 -7.02 14.94 -18.17
N ASP A 724 -7.66 14.84 -19.34
CA ASP A 724 -7.23 15.50 -20.58
C ASP A 724 -7.09 17.03 -20.37
N ASN A 725 -8.17 17.67 -19.92
CA ASN A 725 -8.18 19.09 -19.54
C ASN A 725 -8.07 19.27 -18.02
N TRP A 726 -7.01 18.74 -17.43
CA TRP A 726 -6.69 18.86 -16.00
C TRP A 726 -6.61 20.31 -15.47
N LEU A 727 -6.43 21.32 -16.32
CA LEU A 727 -6.42 22.73 -15.92
C LEU A 727 -7.82 23.25 -15.54
N ALA A 728 -8.88 22.69 -16.14
CA ALA A 728 -10.26 23.06 -15.80
C ALA A 728 -10.75 22.45 -14.47
N ASP A 729 -9.98 21.53 -13.87
CA ASP A 729 -10.27 20.93 -12.56
C ASP A 729 -9.71 21.75 -11.37
N LEU A 730 -8.99 22.84 -11.65
CA LEU A 730 -8.50 23.77 -10.62
C LEU A 730 -9.66 24.37 -9.81
N ASN A 731 -9.51 24.34 -8.48
CA ASN A 731 -10.48 24.91 -7.56
C ASN A 731 -10.28 26.44 -7.43
N PRO A 732 -11.27 27.28 -7.79
CA PRO A 732 -11.18 28.73 -7.65
C PRO A 732 -11.04 29.16 -6.19
N ASP A 733 -11.70 28.46 -5.27
CA ASP A 733 -11.71 28.75 -3.83
C ASP A 733 -10.51 28.11 -3.09
N SER A 734 -9.49 27.63 -3.82
CA SER A 734 -8.30 26.98 -3.24
C SER A 734 -7.45 27.88 -2.32
N LYS A 735 -7.64 29.20 -2.39
CA LYS A 735 -6.96 30.20 -1.54
C LYS A 735 -7.93 31.33 -1.20
N VAL A 736 -8.38 31.41 0.05
CA VAL A 736 -9.23 32.50 0.56
C VAL A 736 -8.40 33.37 1.50
N VAL A 737 -8.37 34.69 1.24
CA VAL A 737 -7.61 35.65 2.05
C VAL A 737 -8.56 36.49 2.89
N ILE A 738 -8.33 36.48 4.21
CA ILE A 738 -9.07 37.26 5.21
C ILE A 738 -8.14 38.39 5.66
N PRO A 739 -8.33 39.64 5.19
CA PRO A 739 -7.34 40.70 5.34
C PRO A 739 -7.31 41.36 6.73
N ALA A 740 -8.33 41.12 7.57
CA ALA A 740 -8.51 41.78 8.86
C ALA A 740 -9.16 40.86 9.90
N ALA A 741 -8.51 39.73 10.19
CA ALA A 741 -8.84 38.91 11.36
C ALA A 741 -8.34 39.60 12.64
N TYR A 742 -8.99 39.37 13.78
CA TYR A 742 -8.70 39.99 15.07
C TYR A 742 -8.03 38.98 16.01
N ALA A 743 -6.88 39.33 16.57
CA ALA A 743 -5.99 38.43 17.31
C ALA A 743 -5.62 38.97 18.71
N VAL A 744 -5.26 38.07 19.64
CA VAL A 744 -4.73 38.45 20.95
C VAL A 744 -3.39 39.21 20.83
N PRO A 745 -3.12 40.21 21.70
CA PRO A 745 -1.87 40.99 21.66
C PRO A 745 -0.58 40.16 21.76
N ALA A 746 -0.65 38.98 22.39
CA ALA A 746 0.47 38.05 22.54
C ALA A 746 1.11 37.61 21.19
N LEU A 747 0.35 37.66 20.08
CA LEU A 747 0.86 37.32 18.75
C LEU A 747 1.70 38.44 18.09
N ARG A 748 1.75 39.66 18.65
CA ARG A 748 2.46 40.81 18.06
C ARG A 748 3.93 40.54 17.75
N ASN A 749 4.57 39.68 18.53
CA ASN A 749 6.00 39.36 18.42
C ASN A 749 6.25 37.95 17.83
N ALA A 750 5.26 37.35 17.18
CA ALA A 750 5.41 36.02 16.58
C ALA A 750 6.37 36.05 15.38
N ALA A 751 7.38 35.18 15.37
CA ALA A 751 8.38 35.12 14.32
C ALA A 751 7.92 34.24 13.13
N VAL A 752 8.45 34.51 11.94
CA VAL A 752 8.21 33.70 10.73
C VAL A 752 8.48 32.22 11.00
N GLY A 753 7.56 31.35 10.60
CA GLY A 753 7.63 29.91 10.87
C GLY A 753 7.16 29.48 12.27
N ASN A 754 6.77 30.40 13.17
CA ASN A 754 6.09 30.01 14.42
C ASN A 754 4.71 29.40 14.11
N THR A 755 4.44 28.23 14.68
CA THR A 755 3.17 27.51 14.58
C THR A 755 2.27 27.83 15.76
N PHE A 756 0.95 27.85 15.55
CA PHE A 756 -0.06 28.10 16.58
C PHE A 756 -1.33 27.28 16.30
N GLN A 757 -2.06 26.90 17.35
CA GLN A 757 -3.45 26.45 17.22
C GLN A 757 -4.39 27.63 17.49
N PHE A 758 -5.10 28.10 16.46
CA PHE A 758 -6.18 29.05 16.64
C PHE A 758 -7.40 28.26 17.13
N GLU A 759 -7.81 28.46 18.38
CA GLU A 759 -8.78 27.56 19.02
C GLU A 759 -10.10 27.46 18.26
N ARG A 760 -10.62 26.24 18.12
CA ARG A 760 -11.83 25.88 17.34
C ARG A 760 -11.71 26.03 15.81
N LEU A 761 -10.64 26.64 15.29
CA LEU A 761 -10.45 26.89 13.85
C LEU A 761 -9.49 25.87 13.19
N GLY A 762 -8.22 25.87 13.59
CA GLY A 762 -7.18 25.11 12.91
C GLY A 762 -5.78 25.36 13.45
N TYR A 763 -4.79 24.79 12.77
CA TYR A 763 -3.38 25.11 12.99
C TYR A 763 -2.90 26.09 11.93
N PHE A 764 -2.15 27.10 12.35
CA PHE A 764 -1.71 28.23 11.55
C PHE A 764 -0.22 28.49 11.77
N THR A 765 0.44 29.05 10.76
CA THR A 765 1.87 29.37 10.80
C THR A 765 2.14 30.77 10.27
N VAL A 766 3.02 31.51 10.92
CA VAL A 766 3.45 32.85 10.48
C VAL A 766 4.16 32.75 9.13
N ASP A 767 3.59 33.35 8.09
CA ASP A 767 4.11 33.34 6.73
C ASP A 767 5.29 34.30 6.54
N LYS A 768 6.14 34.01 5.56
CA LYS A 768 7.32 34.83 5.22
C LYS A 768 6.97 36.24 4.72
N ASP A 769 5.74 36.48 4.27
CA ASP A 769 5.27 37.82 3.87
C ASP A 769 4.95 38.72 5.09
N SER A 770 5.11 38.23 6.32
CA SER A 770 4.88 38.99 7.55
C SER A 770 5.93 40.08 7.78
N THR A 771 5.48 41.26 8.20
CA THR A 771 6.32 42.39 8.63
C THR A 771 5.97 42.81 10.05
N ALA A 772 6.77 43.70 10.64
CA ALA A 772 6.49 44.28 11.96
C ALA A 772 5.18 45.09 12.03
N GLU A 773 4.64 45.51 10.88
CA GLU A 773 3.37 46.25 10.77
C GLU A 773 2.20 45.34 10.37
N LYS A 774 2.46 44.22 9.68
CA LYS A 774 1.46 43.32 9.14
C LYS A 774 1.86 41.85 9.35
N LEU A 775 1.25 41.19 10.32
CA LEU A 775 1.38 39.74 10.50
C LEU A 775 0.47 39.00 9.51
N VAL A 776 1.00 37.92 8.93
CA VAL A 776 0.33 37.07 7.95
C VAL A 776 0.39 35.62 8.42
N PHE A 777 -0.75 34.94 8.48
CA PHE A 777 -0.84 33.54 8.92
C PHE A 777 -1.39 32.63 7.81
N ASN A 778 -0.64 31.58 7.48
CA ASN A 778 -1.10 30.49 6.62
C ASN A 778 -1.85 29.45 7.44
N CYS A 779 -3.02 29.00 6.99
CA CYS A 779 -3.69 27.81 7.51
C CYS A 779 -2.90 26.56 7.11
N THR A 780 -2.31 25.89 8.10
CA THR A 780 -1.56 24.66 7.88
C THR A 780 -2.51 23.48 7.69
N VAL A 781 -3.46 23.30 8.60
CA VAL A 781 -4.50 22.27 8.53
C VAL A 781 -5.66 22.58 9.48
N THR A 782 -6.88 22.22 9.09
CA THR A 782 -8.09 22.28 9.94
C THR A 782 -8.00 21.32 11.14
N LEU A 783 -8.77 21.58 12.22
CA LEU A 783 -8.80 20.68 13.39
C LEU A 783 -9.41 19.30 13.12
N LYS A 784 -10.24 19.18 12.08
CA LYS A 784 -10.90 17.94 11.63
C LYS A 784 -11.02 17.97 10.11
N ASP A 785 -11.07 16.80 9.48
CA ASP A 785 -11.47 16.70 8.08
C ASP A 785 -12.87 17.30 7.87
N THR A 786 -13.09 17.90 6.69
CA THR A 786 -14.39 18.40 6.22
C THR A 786 -15.32 17.22 5.87
N TYR A 787 -15.71 16.48 6.91
CA TYR A 787 -16.55 15.28 6.87
C TYR A 787 -17.99 15.65 6.47
N ASN A 788 -18.23 15.75 5.16
CA ASN A 788 -19.55 16.04 4.61
C ASN A 788 -20.52 14.87 4.90
N PRO A 789 -21.52 15.02 5.79
CA PRO A 789 -22.33 13.89 6.25
C PRO A 789 -23.23 13.28 5.17
N LEU A 790 -23.55 14.05 4.12
CA LEU A 790 -24.43 13.62 3.03
C LEU A 790 -23.87 12.38 2.34
N LYS A 791 -22.60 12.42 1.89
CA LYS A 791 -21.93 11.27 1.24
C LYS A 791 -21.92 10.00 2.10
N VAL A 792 -21.93 10.14 3.43
CA VAL A 792 -21.96 8.99 4.36
C VAL A 792 -23.37 8.45 4.54
N LEU A 793 -24.39 9.32 4.51
CA LEU A 793 -25.79 8.91 4.45
C LEU A 793 -26.08 8.16 3.15
N ASP A 794 -25.59 8.65 2.01
CA ASP A 794 -25.74 8.02 0.69
C ASP A 794 -25.09 6.63 0.67
N VAL A 795 -23.85 6.50 1.18
CA VAL A 795 -23.14 5.21 1.30
C VAL A 795 -23.86 4.27 2.27
N LEU A 796 -24.42 4.76 3.39
CA LEU A 796 -25.20 3.94 4.33
C LEU A 796 -26.53 3.46 3.73
N ILE A 797 -27.20 4.29 2.93
CA ILE A 797 -28.43 3.92 2.20
C ILE A 797 -28.08 2.89 1.12
N SER A 798 -27.07 3.16 0.29
CA SER A 798 -26.58 2.25 -0.76
C SER A 798 -26.19 0.89 -0.17
N SER A 799 -25.47 0.86 0.96
CA SER A 799 -25.09 -0.36 1.69
C SER A 799 -26.30 -1.13 2.23
N LYS A 800 -27.23 -0.46 2.94
CA LYS A 800 -28.42 -1.12 3.50
C LYS A 800 -29.34 -1.68 2.42
N THR A 801 -29.56 -0.96 1.33
CA THR A 801 -30.38 -1.42 0.19
C THR A 801 -29.79 -2.67 -0.47
N LYS A 802 -28.46 -2.73 -0.63
CA LYS A 802 -27.76 -3.92 -1.16
C LYS A 802 -27.91 -5.15 -0.25
N VAL A 803 -27.82 -4.97 1.08
CA VAL A 803 -28.06 -6.05 2.05
C VAL A 803 -29.52 -6.54 2.00
N ILE A 804 -30.50 -5.64 1.88
CA ILE A 804 -31.93 -6.00 1.75
C ILE A 804 -32.19 -6.81 0.49
N CYS A 805 -31.57 -6.46 -0.64
CA CYS A 805 -31.68 -7.21 -1.89
C CYS A 805 -31.18 -8.66 -1.73
N VAL A 806 -29.97 -8.85 -1.17
CA VAL A 806 -29.38 -10.19 -0.93
C VAL A 806 -30.26 -11.04 0.01
N ILE A 807 -30.81 -10.44 1.06
CA ILE A 807 -31.73 -11.14 1.98
C ILE A 807 -33.03 -11.54 1.28
N SER A 808 -33.58 -10.67 0.44
CA SER A 808 -34.84 -10.91 -0.28
C SER A 808 -34.72 -12.08 -1.28
N TRP A 809 -33.61 -12.15 -2.03
CA TRP A 809 -33.31 -13.29 -2.90
C TRP A 809 -33.11 -14.60 -2.12
N GLY A 810 -32.35 -14.58 -1.02
CA GLY A 810 -32.20 -15.75 -0.15
C GLY A 810 -33.53 -16.27 0.42
N VAL A 811 -34.43 -15.36 0.81
CA VAL A 811 -35.77 -15.70 1.32
C VAL A 811 -36.70 -16.20 0.21
N ALA A 812 -36.53 -15.76 -1.04
CA ALA A 812 -37.30 -16.24 -2.19
C ALA A 812 -37.01 -17.72 -2.54
N GLU A 813 -35.75 -18.13 -2.49
CA GLU A 813 -35.32 -19.46 -2.95
C GLU A 813 -35.48 -20.57 -1.90
N ILE A 814 -35.30 -20.25 -0.61
CA ILE A 814 -35.38 -21.23 0.49
C ILE A 814 -36.70 -22.04 0.49
N PRO A 815 -37.90 -21.45 0.30
CA PRO A 815 -39.14 -22.21 0.21
C PRO A 815 -39.13 -23.26 -0.90
N GLN A 816 -38.61 -22.95 -2.10
CA GLN A 816 -38.56 -23.91 -3.21
C GLN A 816 -37.55 -25.03 -2.93
N ILE A 817 -36.38 -24.71 -2.35
CA ILE A 817 -35.37 -25.69 -1.90
C ILE A 817 -35.98 -26.66 -0.87
N VAL A 818 -36.80 -26.16 0.07
CA VAL A 818 -37.48 -26.96 1.09
C VAL A 818 -38.58 -27.84 0.50
N THR A 819 -39.39 -27.32 -0.44
CA THR A 819 -40.44 -28.11 -1.12
C THR A 819 -39.84 -29.23 -1.97
N ASN A 820 -38.87 -28.91 -2.83
CA ASN A 820 -38.14 -29.90 -3.65
C ASN A 820 -37.56 -31.03 -2.77
N TYR A 821 -36.97 -30.68 -1.61
CA TYR A 821 -36.40 -31.67 -0.69
C TYR A 821 -37.46 -32.55 0.00
N LYS A 822 -38.59 -31.98 0.43
CA LYS A 822 -39.70 -32.70 1.07
C LYS A 822 -40.37 -33.68 0.11
N GLU A 823 -40.76 -33.19 -1.06
CA GLU A 823 -41.57 -33.93 -2.04
C GLU A 823 -40.71 -34.86 -2.91
N LYS A 824 -39.42 -34.55 -3.07
CA LYS A 824 -38.45 -35.29 -3.90
C LYS A 824 -38.83 -35.33 -5.38
N SER A 825 -39.60 -34.32 -5.81
CA SER A 825 -39.91 -33.98 -7.19
C SER A 825 -39.30 -32.64 -7.56
N ILE A 826 -39.28 -32.34 -8.86
CA ILE A 826 -38.85 -31.07 -9.46
C ILE A 826 -39.85 -30.55 -10.50
N GLU A 827 -41.10 -31.05 -10.49
CA GLU A 827 -42.10 -30.82 -11.55
C GLU A 827 -42.48 -29.34 -11.76
N GLY A 828 -42.20 -28.46 -10.80
CA GLY A 828 -42.35 -26.99 -10.93
C GLY A 828 -41.17 -26.26 -11.58
N LEU A 829 -40.08 -26.93 -11.95
CA LEU A 829 -38.84 -26.30 -12.45
C LEU A 829 -38.51 -26.73 -13.89
N SER A 830 -38.72 -25.82 -14.83
CA SER A 830 -38.30 -26.02 -16.23
C SER A 830 -36.78 -26.11 -16.35
N LEU A 831 -36.30 -27.22 -16.92
CA LEU A 831 -34.87 -27.41 -17.22
C LEU A 831 -34.32 -26.32 -18.14
N GLY A 832 -35.15 -25.81 -19.06
CA GLY A 832 -34.78 -24.67 -19.93
C GLY A 832 -34.60 -23.37 -19.15
N PHE A 833 -35.46 -23.10 -18.15
CA PHE A 833 -35.32 -21.94 -17.27
C PHE A 833 -34.04 -22.01 -16.42
N LEU A 834 -33.75 -23.18 -15.84
CA LEU A 834 -32.50 -23.43 -15.10
C LEU A 834 -31.26 -23.23 -15.97
N ILE A 835 -31.25 -23.72 -17.22
CA ILE A 835 -30.13 -23.52 -18.15
C ILE A 835 -29.96 -22.03 -18.51
N THR A 836 -31.04 -21.33 -18.82
CA THR A 836 -31.03 -19.89 -19.13
C THR A 836 -30.51 -19.06 -17.94
N TRP A 837 -30.95 -19.37 -16.71
CA TRP A 837 -30.50 -18.71 -15.49
C TRP A 837 -29.01 -18.98 -15.24
N ILE A 838 -28.55 -20.24 -15.31
CA ILE A 838 -27.13 -20.59 -15.12
C ILE A 838 -26.23 -19.90 -16.16
N ILE A 839 -26.68 -19.76 -17.41
CA ILE A 839 -25.96 -19.01 -18.45
C ILE A 839 -25.89 -17.52 -18.10
N GLY A 840 -26.99 -16.93 -17.61
CA GLY A 840 -27.03 -15.56 -17.11
C GLY A 840 -26.10 -15.31 -15.93
N ASP A 841 -26.12 -16.19 -14.92
CA ASP A 841 -25.23 -16.15 -13.74
C ASP A 841 -23.75 -16.28 -14.14
N LEU A 842 -23.44 -17.11 -15.13
CA LEU A 842 -22.07 -17.25 -15.65
C LEU A 842 -21.60 -15.96 -16.36
N PHE A 843 -22.43 -15.34 -17.20
CA PHE A 843 -22.09 -14.05 -17.80
C PHE A 843 -21.98 -12.93 -16.77
N ASN A 844 -22.84 -12.92 -15.74
CA ASN A 844 -22.77 -11.98 -14.63
C ASN A 844 -21.47 -12.17 -13.82
N LEU A 845 -21.08 -13.42 -13.53
CA LEU A 845 -19.80 -13.75 -12.89
C LEU A 845 -18.59 -13.27 -13.72
N PHE A 846 -18.61 -13.48 -15.04
CA PHE A 846 -17.55 -12.98 -15.92
C PHE A 846 -17.49 -11.44 -15.97
N GLY A 847 -18.64 -10.75 -15.92
CA GLY A 847 -18.70 -9.29 -15.77
C GLY A 847 -18.12 -8.81 -14.43
N CYS A 848 -18.58 -9.40 -13.33
CA CYS A 848 -18.09 -9.09 -11.98
C CYS A 848 -16.59 -9.38 -11.80
N MET A 849 -16.03 -10.37 -12.50
CA MET A 849 -14.59 -10.65 -12.52
C MET A 849 -13.77 -9.60 -13.29
N LEU A 850 -14.39 -8.79 -14.16
CA LEU A 850 -13.74 -7.69 -14.86
C LEU A 850 -13.84 -6.36 -14.10
N GLU A 851 -14.91 -6.14 -13.32
CA GLU A 851 -15.17 -4.86 -12.60
C GLU A 851 -15.17 -4.95 -11.05
N SER A 852 -14.78 -6.10 -10.48
CA SER A 852 -14.38 -6.28 -9.07
C SER A 852 -15.46 -6.12 -7.97
N THR A 853 -16.61 -6.76 -8.12
CA THR A 853 -17.59 -7.00 -7.02
C THR A 853 -17.96 -8.48 -6.89
N THR A 854 -18.66 -8.89 -5.82
CA THR A 854 -18.70 -10.30 -5.38
C THR A 854 -20.04 -10.82 -4.86
N LEU A 855 -20.22 -12.14 -5.07
CA LEU A 855 -20.97 -13.11 -4.23
C LEU A 855 -22.45 -13.41 -4.57
N TYR A 856 -22.68 -14.17 -5.64
CA TYR A 856 -23.99 -14.81 -5.95
C TYR A 856 -23.93 -16.35 -6.16
N THR A 857 -22.75 -16.97 -6.20
CA THR A 857 -22.57 -18.32 -6.79
C THR A 857 -22.99 -19.53 -5.95
N MET A 858 -23.32 -19.36 -4.66
CA MET A 858 -23.52 -20.50 -3.75
C MET A 858 -24.93 -21.11 -3.82
N THR A 859 -25.98 -20.31 -3.95
CA THR A 859 -27.38 -20.78 -3.99
C THR A 859 -27.69 -21.52 -5.29
N THR A 860 -27.33 -20.95 -6.45
CA THR A 860 -27.44 -21.60 -7.78
C THR A 860 -26.70 -22.95 -7.81
N SER A 861 -25.56 -23.07 -7.13
CA SER A 861 -24.81 -24.32 -7.00
C SER A 861 -25.57 -25.40 -6.21
N ILE A 862 -26.26 -25.03 -5.14
CA ILE A 862 -27.06 -25.95 -4.31
C ILE A 862 -28.30 -26.42 -5.08
N LEU A 863 -29.02 -25.52 -5.74
CA LEU A 863 -30.16 -25.85 -6.60
C LEU A 863 -29.75 -26.76 -7.76
N THR A 864 -28.63 -26.47 -8.41
CA THR A 864 -28.08 -27.33 -9.48
C THR A 864 -27.73 -28.72 -8.96
N ALA A 865 -27.09 -28.82 -7.80
CA ALA A 865 -26.77 -30.10 -7.17
C ALA A 865 -28.02 -30.91 -6.79
N GLN A 866 -29.07 -30.26 -6.28
CA GLN A 866 -30.37 -30.92 -6.05
C GLN A 866 -31.00 -31.42 -7.35
N THR A 867 -31.03 -30.60 -8.41
CA THR A 867 -31.59 -30.99 -9.71
C THR A 867 -30.87 -32.21 -10.30
N VAL A 868 -29.53 -32.23 -10.28
CA VAL A 868 -28.74 -33.39 -10.73
C VAL A 868 -29.01 -34.62 -9.86
N TYR A 869 -29.09 -34.44 -8.54
CA TYR A 869 -29.37 -35.53 -7.61
C TYR A 869 -30.75 -36.15 -7.84
N TYR A 870 -31.83 -35.36 -7.85
CA TYR A 870 -33.20 -35.87 -8.01
C TYR A 870 -33.51 -36.35 -9.44
N SER A 871 -32.93 -35.73 -10.47
CA SER A 871 -33.19 -36.13 -11.88
C SER A 871 -32.43 -37.40 -12.31
N HIS A 872 -31.23 -37.65 -11.78
CA HIS A 872 -30.35 -38.70 -12.31
C HIS A 872 -29.79 -39.68 -11.27
N ILE A 873 -29.58 -39.26 -10.02
CA ILE A 873 -28.96 -40.10 -8.98
C ILE A 873 -30.03 -40.83 -8.17
N TYR A 874 -31.03 -40.09 -7.65
CA TYR A 874 -32.11 -40.62 -6.84
C TYR A 874 -32.96 -41.69 -7.55
N PRO A 875 -33.32 -41.60 -8.85
CA PRO A 875 -34.05 -42.67 -9.52
C PRO A 875 -33.23 -43.95 -9.61
N ARG A 876 -31.92 -43.85 -9.91
CA ARG A 876 -31.00 -44.99 -9.97
C ARG A 876 -30.80 -45.64 -8.59
N LEU A 877 -30.74 -44.85 -7.52
CA LEU A 877 -30.71 -45.34 -6.14
C LEU A 877 -32.04 -45.98 -5.71
N LYS A 878 -33.19 -45.42 -6.12
CA LYS A 878 -34.53 -45.98 -5.86
C LYS A 878 -34.67 -47.33 -6.56
N CYS A 879 -34.26 -47.45 -7.82
CA CYS A 879 -34.21 -48.73 -8.55
C CYS A 879 -33.27 -49.74 -7.88
N ARG A 880 -32.03 -49.36 -7.50
CA ARG A 880 -31.12 -50.27 -6.76
C ARG A 880 -31.74 -50.79 -5.46
N ARG A 881 -32.38 -49.92 -4.67
CA ARG A 881 -33.07 -50.33 -3.43
C ARG A 881 -34.29 -51.23 -3.71
N LEU A 882 -35.03 -51.01 -4.80
CA LEU A 882 -36.14 -51.88 -5.19
C LEU A 882 -35.62 -53.26 -5.65
N CYS A 883 -34.53 -53.34 -6.40
CA CYS A 883 -33.88 -54.61 -6.75
C CYS A 883 -33.36 -55.35 -5.51
N GLN A 884 -32.80 -54.64 -4.52
CA GLN A 884 -32.36 -55.23 -3.25
C GLN A 884 -33.53 -55.63 -2.33
N ARG A 885 -34.69 -54.98 -2.42
CA ARG A 885 -35.87 -55.31 -1.60
C ARG A 885 -36.70 -56.45 -2.20
N GLY A 886 -36.79 -56.52 -3.54
CA GLY A 886 -37.38 -57.66 -4.27
C GLY A 886 -36.53 -58.93 -4.27
N SER A 887 -35.42 -58.97 -3.50
CA SER A 887 -34.55 -60.14 -3.31
C SER A 887 -34.41 -60.53 -1.84
N THR A 888 -35.31 -60.08 -0.95
CA THR A 888 -35.29 -60.46 0.48
C THR A 888 -36.70 -60.53 1.08
N GLU A 889 -37.58 -61.34 0.48
CA GLU A 889 -38.92 -61.60 1.02
C GLU A 889 -39.29 -63.10 0.97
N HIS A 890 -38.39 -63.94 1.52
CA HIS A 890 -38.82 -65.07 2.36
C HIS A 890 -37.79 -65.31 3.48
N GLN A 891 -38.31 -65.62 4.67
CA GLN A 891 -37.64 -65.77 5.97
C GLN A 891 -37.06 -67.20 6.18
N PRO A 892 -36.38 -67.53 7.31
CA PRO A 892 -36.07 -66.70 8.50
C PRO A 892 -34.59 -66.70 8.96
N GLU A 893 -34.22 -65.68 9.73
CA GLU A 893 -33.24 -65.83 10.82
C GLU A 893 -33.97 -65.77 12.17
N ALA A 894 -33.61 -66.66 13.10
CA ALA A 894 -34.00 -66.59 14.50
C ALA A 894 -32.94 -67.29 15.36
N VAL A 895 -32.48 -66.61 16.43
CA VAL A 895 -31.92 -67.21 17.68
C VAL A 895 -30.62 -68.03 17.51
N GLU A 896 -29.50 -67.84 18.23
CA GLU A 896 -29.01 -66.95 19.31
C GLU A 896 -27.45 -66.95 19.20
N LYS A 897 -26.62 -66.10 19.81
CA LYS A 897 -26.52 -65.64 21.21
C LYS A 897 -26.18 -66.70 22.28
N ALA A 898 -25.45 -67.76 21.94
CA ALA A 898 -24.77 -68.60 22.94
C ALA A 898 -23.43 -69.13 22.42
N GLY A 899 -22.41 -69.24 23.30
CA GLY A 899 -21.12 -69.83 22.96
C GLY A 899 -20.79 -71.01 23.86
N LYS A 900 -20.30 -72.12 23.29
CA LYS A 900 -19.56 -73.18 24.01
C LYS A 900 -18.88 -74.19 23.07
N HIS A 901 -17.78 -74.75 23.55
CA HIS A 901 -17.12 -76.02 23.17
C HIS A 901 -16.63 -76.31 21.72
N ILE A 902 -15.30 -76.32 21.59
CA ILE A 902 -14.45 -77.51 21.27
C ILE A 902 -14.69 -78.29 19.94
N LYS A 903 -13.70 -78.12 19.03
CA LYS A 903 -13.02 -79.11 18.14
C LYS A 903 -13.74 -79.86 16.99
N ASN A 904 -12.96 -80.00 15.89
CA ASN A 904 -12.73 -81.17 15.02
C ASN A 904 -13.61 -81.44 13.75
N PHE A 905 -12.92 -81.54 12.57
CA PHE A 905 -13.26 -82.25 11.30
C PHE A 905 -14.64 -81.96 10.61
N GLY A 906 -14.85 -81.98 9.28
CA GLY A 906 -14.00 -82.14 8.08
C GLY A 906 -14.76 -82.78 6.87
N VAL A 907 -14.50 -82.33 5.61
CA VAL A 907 -14.60 -83.11 4.32
C VAL A 907 -15.96 -83.28 3.54
N LYS A 908 -16.08 -82.67 2.31
CA LYS A 908 -16.78 -83.11 1.01
C LYS A 908 -18.33 -83.41 0.95
N GLN A 909 -19.12 -83.53 -0.16
CA GLN A 909 -19.10 -83.30 -1.66
C GLN A 909 -20.56 -83.35 -2.33
N VAL A 910 -20.74 -83.00 -3.65
CA VAL A 910 -21.81 -83.44 -4.68
C VAL A 910 -23.26 -82.78 -4.72
N ILE A 911 -24.14 -82.78 -5.78
CA ILE A 911 -24.12 -82.48 -7.28
C ILE A 911 -25.55 -82.46 -8.01
N ASP A 912 -25.74 -81.80 -9.19
CA ASP A 912 -26.76 -81.91 -10.34
C ASP A 912 -28.33 -81.86 -10.14
N ALA A 913 -29.33 -81.78 -11.09
CA ALA A 913 -29.64 -81.23 -12.48
C ALA A 913 -31.23 -81.34 -12.76
N ASP A 914 -32.02 -81.15 -13.86
CA ASP A 914 -32.04 -80.79 -15.33
C ASP A 914 -33.53 -80.47 -15.86
N ARG A 915 -33.77 -79.89 -17.09
CA ARG A 915 -35.02 -79.81 -18.00
C ARG A 915 -36.29 -78.92 -17.65
N LEU A 916 -37.24 -78.39 -18.49
CA LEU A 916 -37.51 -77.90 -19.92
C LEU A 916 -39.00 -77.31 -20.00
N SER A 917 -39.72 -76.73 -21.02
CA SER A 917 -39.66 -76.34 -22.49
C SER A 917 -40.56 -75.10 -22.94
N SER A 918 -41.44 -75.15 -23.99
CA SER A 918 -42.13 -74.03 -24.78
C SER A 918 -43.47 -74.48 -25.51
N PRO A 919 -44.13 -73.89 -26.60
CA PRO A 919 -44.20 -72.55 -27.33
C PRO A 919 -45.59 -72.05 -27.97
N ILE A 920 -45.66 -70.86 -28.68
CA ILE A 920 -46.55 -70.45 -29.88
C ILE A 920 -48.10 -70.16 -29.65
N PRO A 921 -49.03 -69.54 -30.51
CA PRO A 921 -49.13 -69.06 -31.96
C PRO A 921 -49.73 -67.61 -32.27
N LEU A 922 -50.33 -67.30 -33.48
CA LEU A 922 -50.80 -65.97 -34.05
C LEU A 922 -52.05 -66.02 -35.08
N PRO A 923 -52.27 -65.17 -36.17
CA PRO A 923 -52.95 -63.83 -36.32
C PRO A 923 -53.99 -63.56 -37.50
N ARG A 924 -54.80 -62.43 -37.54
CA ARG A 924 -55.40 -61.79 -38.81
C ARG A 924 -56.02 -60.33 -38.73
N LYS A 925 -56.36 -59.72 -39.91
CA LYS A 925 -56.64 -58.28 -40.32
C LYS A 925 -58.06 -57.70 -40.00
N SER A 926 -58.47 -56.42 -40.21
CA SER A 926 -58.05 -55.32 -41.14
C SER A 926 -58.42 -53.85 -40.80
N SER A 927 -57.63 -52.88 -41.35
CA SER A 927 -57.95 -51.47 -41.75
C SER A 927 -58.53 -50.46 -40.73
N GLY A 928 -57.98 -49.24 -40.54
CA GLY A 928 -56.71 -48.72 -41.06
C GLY A 928 -56.48 -47.20 -40.88
N ARG A 929 -55.61 -46.81 -39.93
CA ARG A 929 -54.87 -45.52 -39.89
C ARG A 929 -53.69 -45.64 -38.91
N GLU A 930 -52.57 -46.16 -39.39
CA GLU A 930 -51.31 -46.38 -38.66
C GLU A 930 -50.16 -45.78 -39.50
N LEU A 931 -49.08 -45.15 -38.99
CA LEU A 931 -48.19 -45.40 -37.84
C LEU A 931 -47.08 -46.45 -38.11
N TYR A 932 -45.84 -45.93 -38.19
CA TYR A 932 -44.55 -46.53 -37.84
C TYR A 932 -43.98 -47.78 -38.56
N TYR A 933 -42.67 -47.93 -38.28
CA TYR A 933 -41.74 -49.05 -38.48
C TYR A 933 -40.72 -48.87 -39.63
N MET A 934 -39.50 -49.44 -39.56
CA MET A 934 -39.05 -50.51 -38.65
C MET A 934 -37.60 -50.38 -38.16
N SER A 935 -37.32 -50.92 -36.97
CA SER A 935 -35.97 -51.14 -36.45
C SER A 935 -35.64 -52.64 -36.37
N ALA A 936 -34.43 -53.05 -36.75
CA ALA A 936 -33.88 -54.37 -36.41
C ALA A 936 -32.35 -54.48 -36.64
N ARG A 937 -31.65 -54.92 -35.59
CA ARG A 937 -30.51 -55.89 -35.55
C ARG A 937 -29.48 -55.90 -36.70
N SER A 938 -28.18 -55.89 -36.35
CA SER A 938 -27.39 -57.14 -36.20
C SER A 938 -25.88 -56.89 -36.04
N LEU A 939 -25.19 -57.89 -35.47
CA LEU A 939 -23.75 -58.18 -35.69
C LEU A 939 -23.52 -58.41 -37.21
N SER A 940 -22.35 -58.18 -37.82
CA SER A 940 -21.05 -58.78 -37.48
C SER A 940 -19.84 -58.11 -38.19
N ARG A 941 -18.65 -58.74 -38.13
CA ARG A 941 -17.33 -58.20 -38.54
C ARG A 941 -17.10 -58.13 -40.07
N SER A 942 -16.41 -57.07 -40.53
CA SER A 942 -15.40 -57.05 -41.62
C SER A 942 -15.88 -57.34 -43.07
N HIS A 943 -15.16 -57.04 -44.17
CA HIS A 943 -13.71 -56.79 -44.35
C HIS A 943 -13.38 -55.97 -45.63
N THR A 944 -12.32 -55.13 -45.58
CA THR A 944 -11.46 -54.60 -46.71
C THR A 944 -11.99 -53.57 -47.77
N PRO A 945 -11.09 -52.78 -48.44
CA PRO A 945 -11.44 -51.64 -49.34
C PRO A 945 -10.78 -51.65 -50.75
N THR A 946 -11.07 -50.67 -51.64
CA THR A 946 -10.13 -50.17 -52.71
C THR A 946 -10.50 -48.82 -53.39
N THR A 947 -9.51 -47.90 -53.46
CA THR A 947 -8.98 -47.14 -54.64
C THR A 947 -9.85 -46.29 -55.62
N GLY A 948 -9.42 -45.03 -55.85
CA GLY A 948 -9.49 -44.28 -57.14
C GLY A 948 -10.57 -43.18 -57.30
N SER A 949 -10.46 -42.17 -58.20
CA SER A 949 -9.30 -41.66 -58.98
C SER A 949 -9.59 -40.34 -59.77
N PHE A 950 -8.64 -39.38 -59.78
CA PHE A 950 -8.18 -38.48 -60.88
C PHE A 950 -9.05 -37.44 -61.66
N LEU A 951 -8.37 -36.31 -61.98
CA LEU A 951 -8.44 -35.39 -63.17
C LEU A 951 -9.71 -34.52 -63.44
N ALA A 952 -9.68 -33.47 -64.31
CA ALA A 952 -8.79 -32.28 -64.50
C ALA A 952 -9.26 -31.35 -65.67
N GLN A 953 -8.56 -30.21 -65.87
CA GLN A 953 -8.48 -29.36 -67.10
C GLN A 953 -9.70 -28.47 -67.50
N ARG A 954 -9.61 -27.55 -68.51
CA ARG A 954 -8.69 -26.40 -68.79
C ARG A 954 -9.16 -25.61 -70.05
N MET A 955 -8.74 -24.35 -70.22
CA MET A 955 -8.68 -23.52 -71.48
C MET A 955 -10.01 -22.97 -72.07
N SER A 956 -10.06 -22.03 -73.04
CA SER A 956 -9.36 -20.72 -73.30
C SER A 956 -10.09 -19.90 -74.43
N PRO A 957 -9.46 -19.26 -75.46
CA PRO A 957 -9.66 -17.83 -75.88
C PRO A 957 -10.47 -17.67 -77.22
N PRO A 958 -10.51 -16.54 -78.02
CA PRO A 958 -9.73 -15.26 -77.99
C PRO A 958 -10.42 -13.92 -78.46
N HIS A 959 -9.63 -12.82 -78.41
CA HIS A 959 -9.51 -11.63 -79.31
C HIS A 959 -10.68 -10.89 -80.03
N ASN A 960 -10.63 -9.53 -80.00
CA ASN A 960 -10.16 -8.71 -81.16
C ASN A 960 -9.70 -7.27 -80.76
N GLY A 961 -9.08 -6.51 -81.68
CA GLY A 961 -8.73 -5.06 -81.55
C GLY A 961 -9.41 -4.19 -82.65
N ASN A 962 -9.11 -2.90 -82.88
CA ASN A 962 -8.08 -1.97 -82.36
C ASN A 962 -8.43 -0.49 -82.73
N SER A 963 -7.73 0.51 -82.16
CA SER A 963 -7.59 1.94 -82.64
C SER A 963 -8.80 2.91 -82.49
N VAL A 964 -8.72 4.24 -82.27
CA VAL A 964 -7.62 5.26 -82.13
C VAL A 964 -8.00 6.35 -81.07
N GLU A 965 -7.00 6.96 -80.41
CA GLU A 965 -6.94 8.25 -79.66
C GLU A 965 -7.91 8.61 -78.48
N GLU A 966 -7.28 8.69 -77.28
CA GLU A 966 -7.52 9.49 -76.05
C GLU A 966 -8.92 9.67 -75.38
N PRO A 967 -8.99 9.90 -74.05
CA PRO A 967 -7.96 9.79 -73.00
C PRO A 967 -8.33 8.79 -71.87
N LEU A 968 -7.35 8.28 -71.10
CA LEU A 968 -7.44 8.04 -69.63
C LEU A 968 -6.21 7.30 -69.04
N LEU A 969 -5.64 7.86 -67.97
CA LEU A 969 -4.82 7.18 -66.95
C LEU A 969 -5.09 7.88 -65.60
N SER A 970 -5.45 7.22 -64.50
CA SER A 970 -6.01 5.87 -64.33
C SER A 970 -6.83 5.85 -63.02
N ALA A 971 -7.92 5.08 -62.96
CA ALA A 971 -8.83 5.05 -61.79
C ALA A 971 -9.62 3.72 -61.69
N PRO A 972 -10.07 3.34 -60.47
CA PRO A 972 -11.15 2.34 -60.31
C PRO A 972 -12.29 2.80 -59.39
N ILE A 973 -13.55 2.67 -59.82
CA ILE A 973 -14.76 2.93 -59.00
C ILE A 973 -15.84 1.87 -59.31
N SER A 974 -16.41 1.26 -58.25
CA SER A 974 -17.69 0.52 -58.15
C SER A 974 -17.94 -0.67 -59.12
N THR A 975 -18.34 -1.85 -58.64
CA THR A 975 -19.74 -2.16 -58.28
C THR A 975 -19.89 -3.46 -57.46
N GLN A 976 -21.12 -3.80 -57.02
CA GLN A 976 -21.45 -4.80 -55.98
C GLN A 976 -21.69 -6.24 -56.50
N SER A 977 -21.47 -7.27 -55.66
CA SER A 977 -22.39 -8.43 -55.55
C SER A 977 -22.10 -9.39 -54.36
N ALA A 978 -23.20 -9.87 -53.74
CA ALA A 978 -23.44 -11.19 -53.08
C ALA A 978 -22.48 -11.83 -52.03
N SER A 979 -22.99 -12.90 -51.38
CA SER A 979 -22.45 -13.68 -50.24
C SER A 979 -22.58 -15.22 -50.55
N PRO A 980 -22.37 -16.25 -49.67
CA PRO A 980 -22.11 -16.24 -48.21
C PRO A 980 -21.15 -17.31 -47.59
N THR A 981 -20.77 -17.09 -46.32
CA THR A 981 -20.52 -18.04 -45.19
C THR A 981 -19.72 -19.36 -45.30
N SER A 982 -18.77 -19.57 -44.37
CA SER A 982 -18.62 -20.84 -43.62
C SER A 982 -17.85 -20.67 -42.29
N THR A 983 -18.52 -20.20 -41.23
CA THR A 983 -17.85 -19.78 -39.97
C THR A 983 -18.03 -20.75 -38.79
N LYS A 984 -18.56 -21.97 -39.00
CA LYS A 984 -19.02 -22.86 -37.91
C LYS A 984 -18.04 -23.95 -37.44
N SER A 985 -16.94 -24.21 -38.15
CA SER A 985 -16.03 -25.32 -37.80
C SER A 985 -14.94 -24.94 -36.79
N LEU A 986 -14.43 -23.70 -36.83
CA LEU A 986 -13.20 -23.33 -36.11
C LEU A 986 -13.40 -23.20 -34.58
N LEU A 987 -14.53 -22.66 -34.12
CA LEU A 987 -14.84 -22.50 -32.68
C LEU A 987 -14.95 -23.84 -31.94
N CYS A 988 -15.36 -24.92 -32.63
CA CYS A 988 -15.53 -26.23 -32.01
C CYS A 988 -14.18 -26.86 -31.65
N LEU A 989 -13.19 -26.72 -32.54
CA LEU A 989 -11.84 -27.26 -32.35
C LEU A 989 -11.10 -26.57 -31.19
N VAL A 990 -11.22 -25.24 -31.11
CA VAL A 990 -10.63 -24.43 -30.01
C VAL A 990 -11.24 -24.82 -28.65
N SER A 991 -12.57 -24.99 -28.59
CA SER A 991 -13.28 -25.38 -27.38
C SER A 991 -12.81 -26.73 -26.82
N VAL A 992 -12.62 -27.74 -27.70
CA VAL A 992 -12.19 -29.09 -27.29
C VAL A 992 -10.73 -29.10 -26.81
N LEU A 993 -9.83 -28.38 -27.49
CA LEU A 993 -8.42 -28.28 -27.07
C LEU A 993 -8.25 -27.59 -25.71
N MET A 994 -9.02 -26.51 -25.46
CA MET A 994 -9.04 -25.83 -24.15
C MET A 994 -9.56 -26.74 -23.03
N PHE A 995 -10.55 -27.58 -23.31
CA PHE A 995 -11.11 -28.51 -22.32
C PHE A 995 -10.16 -29.67 -21.97
N ILE A 996 -9.43 -30.20 -22.96
CA ILE A 996 -8.42 -31.24 -22.74
C ILE A 996 -7.19 -30.68 -22.00
N GLY A 997 -6.80 -29.44 -22.29
CA GLY A 997 -5.73 -28.74 -21.57
C GLY A 997 -6.04 -28.54 -20.09
N THR A 998 -7.24 -28.03 -19.75
CA THR A 998 -7.64 -27.80 -18.36
C THR A 998 -7.83 -29.09 -17.56
N LEU A 999 -8.37 -30.15 -18.17
CA LEU A 999 -8.55 -31.45 -17.50
C LEU A 999 -7.22 -32.12 -17.13
N ASN A 1000 -6.23 -32.09 -18.03
CA ASN A 1000 -4.87 -32.59 -17.73
C ASN A 1000 -4.17 -31.74 -16.65
N PHE A 1001 -4.37 -30.42 -16.66
CA PHE A 1001 -3.83 -29.53 -15.64
C PHE A 1001 -4.44 -29.81 -14.26
N GLN A 1002 -5.75 -30.10 -14.18
CA GLN A 1002 -6.40 -30.52 -12.92
C GLN A 1002 -5.88 -31.87 -12.41
N LEU A 1003 -5.70 -32.89 -13.27
CA LEU A 1003 -5.12 -34.17 -12.82
C LEU A 1003 -3.68 -34.01 -12.31
N SER A 1004 -2.87 -33.19 -12.98
CA SER A 1004 -1.51 -32.88 -12.53
C SER A 1004 -1.49 -32.15 -11.18
N ALA A 1005 -2.39 -31.17 -10.99
CA ALA A 1005 -2.56 -30.47 -9.72
C ALA A 1005 -3.04 -31.42 -8.60
N TRP A 1006 -3.92 -32.37 -8.89
CA TRP A 1006 -4.47 -33.31 -7.91
C TRP A 1006 -3.42 -34.32 -7.41
N ASN A 1007 -2.59 -34.87 -8.31
CA ASN A 1007 -1.52 -35.80 -7.93
C ASN A 1007 -0.43 -35.14 -7.08
N ASN A 1008 -0.19 -33.83 -7.23
CA ASN A 1008 0.73 -33.09 -6.38
C ASN A 1008 0.14 -32.69 -5.01
N LEU A 1009 -1.17 -32.90 -4.79
CA LEU A 1009 -1.87 -32.41 -3.59
C LEU A 1009 -1.83 -33.37 -2.38
N GLN A 1010 -1.03 -34.44 -2.42
CA GLN A 1010 -0.96 -35.44 -1.35
C GLN A 1010 0.23 -35.27 -0.37
N MET A 1011 0.87 -34.09 -0.34
CA MET A 1011 1.95 -33.78 0.59
C MET A 1011 1.82 -32.40 1.25
N LYS A 1012 1.90 -32.42 2.60
CA LYS A 1012 1.84 -31.30 3.55
C LYS A 1012 0.49 -30.57 3.67
N HIS A 1013 0.16 -30.26 4.90
CA HIS A 1013 -1.13 -29.74 5.35
C HIS A 1013 -0.82 -28.54 6.26
N GLU A 1014 -1.20 -27.31 5.89
CA GLU A 1014 -1.66 -26.26 6.82
C GLU A 1014 -2.23 -25.02 6.10
N LYS A 1015 -2.55 -23.97 6.86
CA LYS A 1015 -3.62 -22.99 6.58
C LYS A 1015 -3.24 -21.90 5.55
N GLY A 1016 -4.24 -21.40 4.81
CA GLY A 1016 -4.24 -20.01 4.29
C GLY A 1016 -4.24 -19.78 2.77
N PHE A 1017 -4.22 -20.82 1.93
CA PHE A 1017 -3.80 -20.64 0.51
C PHE A 1017 -4.88 -20.15 -0.50
N VAL A 1018 -6.18 -20.25 -0.17
CA VAL A 1018 -7.27 -20.16 -1.16
C VAL A 1018 -7.40 -18.79 -1.84
N ILE A 1019 -7.12 -17.69 -1.13
CA ILE A 1019 -7.35 -16.32 -1.64
C ILE A 1019 -6.20 -15.82 -2.56
N GLN A 1020 -4.97 -16.31 -2.38
CA GLN A 1020 -3.84 -15.88 -3.21
C GLN A 1020 -3.86 -16.48 -4.62
N LEU A 1021 -4.33 -17.72 -4.79
CA LEU A 1021 -4.32 -18.40 -6.08
C LEU A 1021 -5.23 -17.69 -7.10
N GLY A 1022 -6.41 -17.23 -6.66
CA GLY A 1022 -7.33 -16.44 -7.48
C GLY A 1022 -6.72 -15.11 -7.96
N ARG A 1023 -5.97 -14.41 -7.09
CA ARG A 1023 -5.26 -13.17 -7.48
C ARG A 1023 -4.13 -13.42 -8.49
N LYS A 1024 -3.35 -14.50 -8.34
CA LYS A 1024 -2.32 -14.85 -9.35
C LYS A 1024 -2.94 -15.24 -10.70
N LEU A 1025 -4.04 -15.99 -10.71
CA LEU A 1025 -4.77 -16.31 -11.95
C LEU A 1025 -5.31 -15.06 -12.65
N LEU A 1026 -5.91 -14.12 -11.89
CA LEU A 1026 -6.37 -12.83 -12.41
C LEU A 1026 -5.23 -11.97 -12.97
N GLN A 1027 -4.08 -11.91 -12.30
CA GLN A 1027 -2.91 -11.18 -12.80
C GLN A 1027 -2.37 -11.76 -14.11
N VAL A 1028 -2.24 -13.10 -14.22
CA VAL A 1028 -1.79 -13.75 -15.47
C VAL A 1028 -2.75 -13.48 -16.62
N PHE A 1029 -4.08 -13.52 -16.38
CA PHE A 1029 -5.06 -13.16 -17.39
C PHE A 1029 -5.03 -11.67 -17.77
N GLN A 1030 -4.91 -10.74 -16.81
CA GLN A 1030 -4.78 -9.31 -17.12
C GLN A 1030 -3.50 -8.99 -17.90
N SER A 1031 -2.37 -9.65 -17.60
CA SER A 1031 -1.13 -9.53 -18.37
C SER A 1031 -1.29 -10.01 -19.81
N ALA A 1032 -1.99 -11.15 -20.02
CA ALA A 1032 -2.23 -11.71 -21.36
C ALA A 1032 -3.21 -10.87 -22.22
N VAL A 1033 -4.09 -10.09 -21.59
CA VAL A 1033 -5.04 -9.20 -22.31
C VAL A 1033 -4.42 -7.83 -22.64
N LYS A 1034 -3.46 -7.34 -21.85
CA LYS A 1034 -2.82 -6.02 -22.05
C LYS A 1034 -1.87 -5.92 -23.25
N SER A 1035 -1.52 -7.02 -23.91
CA SER A 1035 -0.75 -7.01 -25.17
C SER A 1035 -1.61 -6.79 -26.42
N GLY A 1036 -2.92 -6.61 -26.28
CA GLY A 1036 -3.84 -6.24 -27.38
C GLY A 1036 -4.18 -4.76 -27.37
N SER A 1037 -4.24 -4.15 -28.56
CA SER A 1037 -4.71 -2.76 -28.75
C SER A 1037 -6.13 -2.55 -28.20
N GLY A 1038 -6.42 -1.33 -27.72
CA GLY A 1038 -7.52 -1.05 -26.80
C GLY A 1038 -8.93 -1.48 -27.25
N GLY A 1039 -9.63 -2.23 -26.39
CA GLY A 1039 -11.01 -2.70 -26.65
C GLY A 1039 -11.86 -3.03 -25.41
N GLY A 1040 -11.43 -2.69 -24.20
CA GLY A 1040 -12.04 -3.19 -22.95
C GLY A 1040 -13.53 -2.84 -22.74
N SER A 1041 -13.93 -1.60 -23.01
CA SER A 1041 -15.30 -1.11 -22.72
C SER A 1041 -16.41 -1.77 -23.55
N GLY A 1042 -16.12 -2.10 -24.83
CA GLY A 1042 -17.15 -2.61 -25.75
C GLY A 1042 -17.65 -4.01 -25.39
N VAL A 1043 -16.76 -4.90 -24.92
CA VAL A 1043 -17.09 -6.30 -24.64
C VAL A 1043 -17.98 -6.42 -23.39
N GLY A 1044 -17.66 -5.72 -22.30
CA GLY A 1044 -18.48 -5.72 -21.09
C GLY A 1044 -19.90 -5.21 -21.36
N THR A 1045 -20.01 -4.07 -22.07
CA THR A 1045 -21.30 -3.49 -22.44
C THR A 1045 -22.14 -4.42 -23.32
N PHE A 1046 -21.51 -5.11 -24.29
CA PHE A 1046 -22.19 -6.09 -25.14
C PHE A 1046 -22.70 -7.31 -24.35
N LEU A 1047 -21.89 -7.84 -23.43
CA LEU A 1047 -22.29 -8.96 -22.57
C LEU A 1047 -23.43 -8.59 -21.61
N GLY A 1048 -23.44 -7.36 -21.07
CA GLY A 1048 -24.56 -6.86 -20.25
C GLY A 1048 -25.88 -6.79 -21.03
N TRP A 1049 -25.86 -6.27 -22.27
CA TRP A 1049 -27.07 -6.26 -23.11
C TRP A 1049 -27.53 -7.66 -23.54
N ALA A 1050 -26.58 -8.59 -23.79
CA ALA A 1050 -26.91 -9.98 -24.07
C ALA A 1050 -27.55 -10.67 -22.85
N MET A 1051 -27.03 -10.43 -21.64
CA MET A 1051 -27.59 -10.92 -20.39
C MET A 1051 -29.02 -10.38 -20.16
N ALA A 1052 -29.26 -9.08 -20.33
CA ALA A 1052 -30.58 -8.47 -20.18
C ALA A 1052 -31.64 -9.06 -21.15
N ALA A 1053 -31.23 -9.32 -22.40
CA ALA A 1053 -32.10 -9.96 -23.39
C ALA A 1053 -32.41 -11.43 -23.03
N ILE A 1054 -31.44 -12.15 -22.45
CA ILE A 1054 -31.57 -13.55 -22.03
C ILE A 1054 -32.47 -13.67 -20.79
N TYR A 1055 -32.30 -12.81 -19.78
CA TYR A 1055 -33.12 -12.82 -18.56
C TYR A 1055 -34.58 -12.44 -18.82
N MET A 1056 -34.85 -11.31 -19.50
CA MET A 1056 -36.21 -10.95 -19.90
C MET A 1056 -36.83 -12.00 -20.85
N GLY A 1057 -36.05 -12.52 -21.80
CA GLY A 1057 -36.46 -13.62 -22.68
C GLY A 1057 -36.83 -14.90 -21.93
N GLY A 1058 -36.17 -15.18 -20.79
CA GLY A 1058 -36.46 -16.30 -19.91
C GLY A 1058 -37.77 -16.17 -19.11
N ARG A 1059 -38.31 -14.95 -18.95
CA ARG A 1059 -39.59 -14.69 -18.26
C ARG A 1059 -40.82 -14.83 -19.16
N LEU A 1060 -40.70 -14.52 -20.44
CA LEU A 1060 -41.80 -14.63 -21.42
C LEU A 1060 -42.51 -16.01 -21.41
N PRO A 1061 -41.81 -17.16 -21.38
CA PRO A 1061 -42.45 -18.48 -21.28
C PRO A 1061 -43.26 -18.73 -19.99
N GLN A 1062 -42.97 -18.01 -18.89
CA GLN A 1062 -43.70 -18.15 -17.62
C GLN A 1062 -45.09 -17.53 -17.70
N ILE A 1063 -45.28 -16.49 -18.52
CA ILE A 1063 -46.58 -15.85 -18.81
C ILE A 1063 -47.56 -16.84 -19.50
N CYS A 1064 -47.04 -17.90 -20.12
CA CYS A 1064 -47.84 -18.95 -20.76
C CYS A 1064 -48.08 -20.19 -19.88
N LEU A 1065 -47.58 -20.23 -18.64
CA LEU A 1065 -47.60 -21.41 -17.76
C LEU A 1065 -48.02 -21.05 -16.33
N ASN A 1066 -49.33 -20.98 -16.11
CA ASN A 1066 -49.97 -20.69 -14.81
C ASN A 1066 -49.75 -21.82 -13.78
N GLY A 1067 -48.56 -21.91 -13.19
CA GLY A 1067 -48.18 -23.00 -12.27
C GLY A 1067 -47.05 -22.68 -11.29
N LEU A 1068 -46.78 -21.41 -10.98
CA LEU A 1068 -45.71 -20.97 -10.09
C LEU A 1068 -46.24 -20.20 -8.87
N ASN A 1069 -45.51 -20.29 -7.75
CA ASN A 1069 -45.91 -19.74 -6.45
C ASN A 1069 -45.82 -18.20 -6.43
N PRO A 1070 -46.90 -17.46 -6.11
CA PRO A 1070 -46.91 -15.99 -6.13
C PRO A 1070 -45.88 -15.33 -5.20
N PHE A 1071 -45.51 -15.98 -4.08
CA PHE A 1071 -44.49 -15.43 -3.18
C PHE A 1071 -43.12 -15.28 -3.83
N MET A 1072 -42.76 -16.15 -4.78
CA MET A 1072 -41.50 -16.05 -5.52
C MET A 1072 -41.44 -14.73 -6.31
N PHE A 1073 -42.52 -14.37 -6.99
CA PHE A 1073 -42.61 -13.14 -7.78
C PHE A 1073 -42.65 -11.89 -6.88
N ILE A 1074 -43.31 -11.95 -5.71
CA ILE A 1074 -43.30 -10.84 -4.73
C ILE A 1074 -41.87 -10.53 -4.27
N PHE A 1075 -41.09 -11.55 -3.89
CA PHE A 1075 -39.71 -11.32 -3.42
C PHE A 1075 -38.74 -10.98 -4.56
N ALA A 1076 -38.90 -11.54 -5.77
CA ALA A 1076 -38.14 -11.14 -6.95
C ALA A 1076 -38.42 -9.67 -7.34
N LEU A 1077 -39.69 -9.24 -7.30
CA LEU A 1077 -40.09 -7.86 -7.53
C LEU A 1077 -39.44 -6.89 -6.54
N VAL A 1078 -39.40 -7.22 -5.25
CA VAL A 1078 -38.72 -6.43 -4.21
C VAL A 1078 -37.20 -6.42 -4.40
N GLY A 1079 -36.59 -7.57 -4.71
CA GLY A 1079 -35.16 -7.70 -4.97
C GLY A 1079 -34.70 -6.85 -6.16
N ASN A 1080 -35.42 -6.92 -7.28
CA ASN A 1080 -35.11 -6.15 -8.48
C ASN A 1080 -35.39 -4.65 -8.30
N SER A 1081 -36.50 -4.28 -7.64
CA SER A 1081 -36.82 -2.88 -7.34
C SER A 1081 -35.77 -2.23 -6.42
N THR A 1082 -35.32 -2.94 -5.40
CA THR A 1082 -34.25 -2.45 -4.51
C THR A 1082 -32.90 -2.40 -5.20
N TYR A 1083 -32.60 -3.31 -6.14
CA TYR A 1083 -31.39 -3.22 -6.97
C TYR A 1083 -31.40 -1.99 -7.88
N VAL A 1084 -32.49 -1.75 -8.62
CA VAL A 1084 -32.69 -0.54 -9.46
C VAL A 1084 -32.53 0.74 -8.63
N ALA A 1085 -33.18 0.81 -7.47
CA ALA A 1085 -33.02 1.94 -6.55
C ALA A 1085 -31.56 2.09 -6.06
N SER A 1086 -30.86 0.99 -5.78
CA SER A 1086 -29.46 1.01 -5.33
C SER A 1086 -28.46 1.53 -6.37
N ILE A 1087 -28.85 1.60 -7.65
CA ILE A 1087 -28.09 2.25 -8.72
C ILE A 1087 -28.44 3.75 -8.76
N LEU A 1088 -29.73 4.06 -8.92
CA LEU A 1088 -30.22 5.43 -9.13
C LEU A 1088 -30.04 6.38 -7.93
N VAL A 1089 -29.93 5.84 -6.71
CA VAL A 1089 -29.71 6.64 -5.49
C VAL A 1089 -28.28 7.22 -5.40
N ASN A 1090 -27.27 6.64 -6.07
CA ASN A 1090 -25.90 7.17 -5.95
C ASN A 1090 -25.65 8.40 -6.84
N SER A 1091 -26.29 8.48 -8.02
CA SER A 1091 -26.44 9.68 -8.85
C SER A 1091 -27.43 9.40 -10.01
N VAL A 1092 -28.03 10.47 -10.54
CA VAL A 1092 -28.86 10.46 -11.77
C VAL A 1092 -28.05 10.96 -13.00
N ASP A 1093 -26.75 11.23 -12.84
CA ASP A 1093 -25.89 11.73 -13.93
C ASP A 1093 -25.73 10.71 -15.05
N TRP A 1094 -25.87 11.16 -16.30
CA TRP A 1094 -25.77 10.30 -17.48
C TRP A 1094 -24.40 9.62 -17.64
N SER A 1095 -23.33 10.21 -17.11
CA SER A 1095 -21.99 9.62 -17.05
C SER A 1095 -21.93 8.35 -16.20
N ILE A 1096 -22.74 8.26 -15.15
CA ILE A 1096 -22.82 7.12 -14.21
C ILE A 1096 -23.92 6.14 -14.65
N ILE A 1097 -25.04 6.63 -15.19
CA ILE A 1097 -26.11 5.79 -15.74
C ILE A 1097 -25.65 5.03 -16.99
N LYS A 1098 -24.97 5.68 -17.95
CA LYS A 1098 -24.60 5.10 -19.25
C LYS A 1098 -23.88 3.74 -19.17
N PRO A 1099 -22.84 3.52 -18.33
CA PRO A 1099 -22.22 2.19 -18.19
C PRO A 1099 -23.12 1.18 -17.47
N ASN A 1100 -23.96 1.62 -16.53
CA ASN A 1100 -24.86 0.76 -15.75
C ASN A 1100 -26.19 0.45 -16.46
N LEU A 1101 -26.46 1.08 -17.61
CA LEU A 1101 -27.74 1.03 -18.30
C LEU A 1101 -28.24 -0.38 -18.66
N PRO A 1102 -27.41 -1.38 -19.06
CA PRO A 1102 -27.90 -2.72 -19.35
C PRO A 1102 -28.50 -3.40 -18.10
N TRP A 1103 -27.83 -3.26 -16.95
CA TRP A 1103 -28.26 -3.82 -15.66
C TRP A 1103 -29.52 -3.12 -15.13
N LEU A 1104 -29.63 -1.81 -15.37
CA LEU A 1104 -30.82 -1.02 -15.02
C LEU A 1104 -32.04 -1.46 -15.85
N VAL A 1105 -31.85 -1.75 -17.14
CA VAL A 1105 -32.91 -2.22 -18.05
C VAL A 1105 -33.30 -3.67 -17.76
N ASP A 1106 -32.36 -4.56 -17.42
CA ASP A 1106 -32.66 -5.94 -17.02
C ASP A 1106 -33.53 -5.99 -15.75
N ALA A 1107 -33.05 -5.40 -14.66
CA ALA A 1107 -33.76 -5.42 -13.39
C ALA A 1107 -35.08 -4.63 -13.46
N GLY A 1108 -35.11 -3.47 -14.14
CA GLY A 1108 -36.33 -2.70 -14.37
C GLY A 1108 -37.35 -3.42 -15.27
N GLY A 1109 -36.89 -4.13 -16.29
CA GLY A 1109 -37.72 -4.97 -17.14
C GLY A 1109 -38.30 -6.17 -16.36
N CYS A 1110 -37.49 -6.82 -15.53
CA CYS A 1110 -37.95 -7.88 -14.65
C CYS A 1110 -38.99 -7.38 -13.62
N VAL A 1111 -38.83 -6.17 -13.06
CA VAL A 1111 -39.85 -5.52 -12.19
C VAL A 1111 -41.19 -5.38 -12.92
N LEU A 1112 -41.19 -4.92 -14.17
CA LEU A 1112 -42.41 -4.76 -14.97
C LEU A 1112 -43.09 -6.10 -15.29
N LEU A 1113 -42.29 -7.11 -15.67
CA LEU A 1113 -42.79 -8.46 -16.01
C LEU A 1113 -43.32 -9.20 -14.78
N ASP A 1114 -42.61 -9.19 -13.66
CA ASP A 1114 -43.05 -9.82 -12.40
C ASP A 1114 -44.31 -9.13 -11.85
N THR A 1115 -44.43 -7.80 -12.00
CA THR A 1115 -45.66 -7.04 -11.66
C THR A 1115 -46.84 -7.47 -12.54
N PHE A 1116 -46.64 -7.60 -13.85
CA PHE A 1116 -47.69 -8.01 -14.79
C PHE A 1116 -48.18 -9.44 -14.50
N ILE A 1117 -47.25 -10.37 -14.19
CA ILE A 1117 -47.59 -11.74 -13.76
C ILE A 1117 -48.38 -11.72 -12.45
N LEU A 1118 -48.02 -10.87 -11.48
CA LEU A 1118 -48.80 -10.72 -10.24
C LEU A 1118 -50.22 -10.23 -10.50
N ILE A 1119 -50.39 -9.24 -11.38
CA ILE A 1119 -51.70 -8.70 -11.76
C ILE A 1119 -52.55 -9.78 -12.44
N GLN A 1120 -51.96 -10.57 -13.36
CA GLN A 1120 -52.64 -11.71 -13.98
C GLN A 1120 -53.02 -12.79 -12.96
N PHE A 1121 -52.12 -13.14 -12.03
CA PHE A 1121 -52.41 -14.12 -10.97
C PHE A 1121 -53.59 -13.66 -10.09
N ILE A 1122 -53.57 -12.40 -9.63
CA ILE A 1122 -54.67 -11.82 -8.83
C ILE A 1122 -55.98 -11.80 -9.62
N TYR A 1123 -55.94 -11.41 -10.91
CA TYR A 1123 -57.11 -11.42 -11.80
C TYR A 1123 -57.71 -12.82 -11.94
N PHE A 1124 -56.90 -13.83 -12.26
CA PHE A 1124 -57.38 -15.19 -12.48
C PHE A 1124 -57.78 -15.92 -11.19
N CYS A 1125 -57.12 -15.68 -10.06
CA CYS A 1125 -57.50 -16.30 -8.79
C CYS A 1125 -58.75 -15.66 -8.16
N ASN A 1126 -58.93 -14.34 -8.26
CA ASN A 1126 -60.01 -13.65 -7.55
C ASN A 1126 -61.26 -13.41 -8.43
N TRP A 1127 -61.12 -13.24 -9.75
CA TRP A 1127 -62.24 -12.80 -10.61
C TRP A 1127 -62.78 -13.89 -11.55
N ALA A 1128 -61.94 -14.85 -11.96
CA ALA A 1128 -62.41 -15.95 -12.81
C ALA A 1128 -63.47 -16.87 -12.14
N PRO A 1129 -63.42 -17.19 -10.82
CA PRO A 1129 -64.40 -18.08 -10.19
C PRO A 1129 -65.84 -17.56 -10.29
N GLN A 1130 -66.06 -16.27 -10.07
CA GLN A 1130 -67.41 -15.66 -10.12
C GLN A 1130 -68.04 -15.78 -11.51
N VAL A 1131 -67.24 -15.64 -12.58
CA VAL A 1131 -67.71 -15.78 -13.97
C VAL A 1131 -68.02 -17.24 -14.35
N SER A 1132 -67.50 -18.23 -13.60
CA SER A 1132 -67.95 -19.62 -13.71
C SER A 1132 -69.22 -19.92 -12.90
N GLU A 1133 -69.36 -19.38 -11.69
CA GLU A 1133 -70.55 -19.60 -10.84
C GLU A 1133 -71.82 -19.02 -11.51
N ASP A 1134 -71.77 -17.76 -11.98
CA ASP A 1134 -72.85 -17.12 -12.74
C ASP A 1134 -73.26 -17.92 -14.01
N LYS A 1135 -72.34 -18.67 -14.61
CA LYS A 1135 -72.61 -19.51 -15.79
C LYS A 1135 -73.14 -20.89 -15.43
N GLN A 1136 -72.82 -21.41 -14.25
CA GLN A 1136 -73.14 -22.77 -13.86
C GLN A 1136 -74.56 -22.88 -13.27
N GLU A 1137 -75.06 -21.83 -12.62
CA GLU A 1137 -76.50 -21.72 -12.31
C GLU A 1137 -77.34 -21.66 -13.60
N ASN A 1138 -76.97 -20.79 -14.55
CA ASN A 1138 -77.68 -20.60 -15.82
C ASN A 1138 -77.67 -21.84 -16.75
N LEU A 1139 -76.76 -22.80 -16.56
CA LEU A 1139 -76.73 -24.08 -17.28
C LEU A 1139 -77.40 -25.24 -16.53
N SER A 1140 -77.94 -24.99 -15.34
CA SER A 1140 -78.71 -25.97 -14.55
C SER A 1140 -80.23 -25.80 -14.68
N ALA A 1141 -80.69 -24.83 -15.49
CA ALA A 1141 -82.08 -24.39 -15.61
C ALA A 1141 -82.64 -24.44 -17.06
N SER A 1142 -82.03 -25.23 -17.95
CA SER A 1142 -82.41 -25.38 -19.37
C SER A 1142 -82.48 -26.84 -19.81
#